data_AF-A0A6C7E5C6-F1
#
_entry.id   AF-A0A6C7E5C6-F1
#
_cell.length_a   1.000
_cell.length_b   1.000
_cell.length_c   1.000
_cell.angle_alpha   90.00
_cell.angle_beta   90.00
_cell.angle_gamma   90.00
#
_symmetry.space_group_name_H-M   'P 1'
#
loop_
_entity.id
_entity.type
_entity.pdbx_description
1 polymer ?
#
loop_
_entity_poly.entity_id
_entity_poly.type
_entity_poly.pdbx_seq_one_letter_code
_entity_poly.pdbx_strand_id
1 'polypeptide(L)'
;MKRIIAALAILATALAGLGIAPNPAGAEHADAPPGPDRAVASRLSSGHGNTCIILDNEQVRCFGSLYGTGVPGSGNIGDDETPDSVRTVDVGPGRTVKEVDGGQLFTCVLLDDGAVRCWGSGDAVLGVPDAPGGLGRSVEPTTVDPIELGAPAVAIASGNFSSCAILEGGDVRCWGEGGQGALGYGNTDDIGDDETPASVGPVDIGAGQTATAITVGRFHACAILDTGEVRCWGNDNTGTKYGDDEPASDAPVKDLGGNKAVAISAGWGSTCAIVESGDVWCWGGGLASRASTGTNTSLTSPAKMDLGAKTASSITVGFEHACVVFTDGTMSCWGEGSDGRLGYGNTDDIGLGTVATPNPPLSGGAVDVGAGRTVLTATGGQANTCALLDNLTVRCWGKGGTIGTGTNANVGDDELPSDVPVINYTGSAAYVPLSPARLADTRPGLDAPAGSPKGTVEAGGTIDVQVTGEGGIPDNDVYAVVLNVAMASPTGFGFVTAYPAGSSRPTAANLNVQDGNASNSVIVPVGDDGKVSLYTSGGGHLVVDTFGYFVQTGSSTSGRQIGVTPSRIFDTRPGTPQPGPKGKIGAGDTMEVQVTDTNGIPADGVSAVILNVTAVQANGPGFVTVFPGDEPQPGTANINVSTRTLTRPNTVIMPVSDAGTIKLFTSSGAFLVADVFGYFTDDTAVDTDDGLFVPLFPTRLLDSRETIGAVPADDTIDFAVTGEIGIPDTANGAVFNLAAAKGERGYVTGYPSDQSQPDTASLNVPDPTTNISNLAILPLTQPSGRMTLYTESGAQLIADTSGYFI
;
A
#
# COMPACT_ATOMS: atom_id res chain seq x y z
N MET A 1 63.35 21.10 1.91
CA MET A 1 62.13 21.60 1.22
C MET A 1 62.13 21.48 -0.31
N LYS A 2 63.26 21.56 -1.04
CA LYS A 2 63.25 21.35 -2.52
C LYS A 2 63.44 19.89 -3.01
N ARG A 3 63.60 18.90 -2.11
CA ARG A 3 63.72 17.47 -2.47
C ARG A 3 62.49 16.60 -2.12
N ILE A 4 61.49 17.16 -1.44
CA ILE A 4 60.23 16.45 -1.13
C ILE A 4 59.17 16.71 -2.21
N ILE A 5 59.28 17.84 -2.93
CA ILE A 5 58.33 18.21 -4.00
C ILE A 5 58.58 17.43 -5.31
N ALA A 6 59.81 16.95 -5.55
CA ALA A 6 60.13 16.17 -6.76
C ALA A 6 59.75 14.67 -6.66
N ALA A 7 59.60 14.12 -5.46
CA ALA A 7 59.18 12.72 -5.27
C ALA A 7 57.66 12.54 -5.39
N LEU A 8 56.86 13.58 -5.12
CA LEU A 8 55.41 13.53 -5.32
C LEU A 8 54.98 13.72 -6.79
N ALA A 9 55.80 14.35 -7.64
CA ALA A 9 55.45 14.57 -9.05
C ALA A 9 55.65 13.34 -9.95
N ILE A 10 56.48 12.38 -9.54
CA ILE A 10 56.74 11.15 -10.31
C ILE A 10 55.74 10.02 -9.95
N LEU A 11 55.03 10.11 -8.82
CA LEU A 11 53.97 9.16 -8.48
C LEU A 11 52.61 9.51 -9.12
N ALA A 12 52.40 10.78 -9.51
CA ALA A 12 51.14 11.26 -10.09
C ALA A 12 51.00 11.01 -11.62
N THR A 13 52.06 10.58 -12.30
CA THR A 13 52.04 10.30 -13.75
C THR A 13 52.07 8.81 -14.10
N ALA A 14 52.06 7.91 -13.10
CA ALA A 14 52.00 6.46 -13.30
C ALA A 14 50.62 5.83 -12.99
N LEU A 15 49.62 6.62 -12.56
CA LEU A 15 48.26 6.13 -12.27
C LEU A 15 47.16 6.61 -13.23
N ALA A 16 47.50 7.34 -14.31
CA ALA A 16 46.55 7.74 -15.34
C ALA A 16 46.34 6.66 -16.44
N GLY A 17 46.69 5.40 -16.16
CA GLY A 17 46.64 4.28 -17.13
C GLY A 17 45.79 3.07 -16.70
N LEU A 18 45.15 3.11 -15.53
CA LEU A 18 44.23 2.07 -15.06
C LEU A 18 42.98 2.78 -14.56
N GLY A 19 41.94 2.79 -15.39
CA GLY A 19 40.65 3.43 -15.11
C GLY A 19 39.87 2.73 -14.00
N ILE A 20 40.28 2.96 -12.75
CA ILE A 20 39.52 2.59 -11.55
C ILE A 20 39.25 3.89 -10.80
N ALA A 21 38.01 4.39 -10.92
CA ALA A 21 37.54 5.47 -10.09
C ALA A 21 37.32 4.96 -8.65
N PRO A 22 37.65 5.75 -7.61
CA PRO A 22 37.30 5.42 -6.24
C PRO A 22 35.78 5.56 -6.03
N ASN A 23 35.22 4.58 -5.32
CA ASN A 23 33.80 4.44 -5.01
C ASN A 23 33.34 5.56 -4.04
N PRO A 24 32.22 6.28 -4.30
CA PRO A 24 31.54 7.02 -3.27
C PRO A 24 30.73 6.04 -2.42
N ALA A 25 31.08 5.94 -1.13
CA ALA A 25 30.14 5.41 -0.14
C ALA A 25 29.02 6.43 0.03
N GLY A 26 27.76 5.98 -0.11
CA GLY A 26 26.57 6.82 0.01
C GLY A 26 25.96 7.19 -1.34
N ALA A 27 25.40 6.21 -2.05
CA ALA A 27 24.32 6.47 -2.99
C ALA A 27 23.04 6.10 -2.24
N GLU A 28 22.32 7.12 -1.76
CA GLU A 28 20.89 7.00 -1.47
C GLU A 28 20.21 6.41 -2.70
N HIS A 29 19.24 5.51 -2.48
CA HIS A 29 18.35 5.02 -3.51
C HIS A 29 17.79 6.23 -4.25
N ALA A 30 18.10 6.37 -5.54
CA ALA A 30 17.44 7.35 -6.36
C ALA A 30 15.94 7.02 -6.37
N ASP A 31 15.12 7.97 -5.91
CA ASP A 31 13.67 7.86 -5.90
C ASP A 31 13.16 7.37 -7.25
N ALA A 32 12.45 6.24 -7.23
CA ALA A 32 11.69 5.78 -8.38
C ALA A 32 10.62 6.84 -8.69
N PRO A 33 10.51 7.33 -9.94
CA PRO A 33 9.43 8.25 -10.28
C PRO A 33 8.08 7.53 -10.13
N PRO A 34 6.99 8.26 -9.80
CA PRO A 34 5.72 7.65 -9.44
C PRO A 34 5.17 6.83 -10.61
N GLY A 35 5.02 5.52 -10.36
CA GLY A 35 4.14 4.66 -11.16
C GLY A 35 2.67 4.96 -10.86
N PRO A 36 1.71 4.22 -11.45
CA PRO A 36 0.31 4.34 -11.06
C PRO A 36 0.19 4.15 -9.54
N ASP A 37 -0.45 5.14 -8.92
CA ASP A 37 -0.58 5.38 -7.48
C ASP A 37 -1.39 4.24 -6.83
N ARG A 38 -0.68 3.23 -6.29
CA ARG A 38 -1.29 2.00 -5.73
C ARG A 38 -0.64 1.66 -4.40
N ALA A 39 -0.97 2.50 -3.45
CA ALA A 39 -0.43 2.51 -2.11
C ALA A 39 -1.56 2.22 -1.10
N VAL A 40 -1.23 1.54 0.00
CA VAL A 40 -2.20 1.10 1.01
C VAL A 40 -2.39 2.18 2.07
N ALA A 41 -3.55 2.21 2.73
CA ALA A 41 -3.79 3.18 3.79
C ALA A 41 -2.84 2.93 4.98
N SER A 42 -2.14 3.97 5.43
CA SER A 42 -1.23 3.92 6.58
C SER A 42 -1.72 4.75 7.76
N ARG A 43 -2.36 5.90 7.49
CA ARG A 43 -2.93 6.80 8.50
C ARG A 43 -4.22 7.44 8.01
N LEU A 44 -5.04 7.87 8.96
CA LEU A 44 -6.32 8.54 8.73
C LEU A 44 -6.37 9.86 9.50
N SER A 45 -7.01 10.86 8.91
CA SER A 45 -7.52 12.03 9.62
C SER A 45 -8.90 12.38 9.11
N SER A 46 -9.80 12.73 10.01
CA SER A 46 -11.13 13.22 9.68
C SER A 46 -11.29 14.63 10.20
N GLY A 47 -11.49 15.56 9.27
CA GLY A 47 -12.02 16.86 9.59
C GLY A 47 -13.53 16.85 9.72
N HIS A 48 -14.12 18.03 9.73
CA HIS A 48 -15.55 18.19 9.95
C HIS A 48 -16.39 17.76 8.73
N GLY A 49 -15.87 17.98 7.52
CA GLY A 49 -16.56 17.66 6.28
C GLY A 49 -15.84 16.65 5.39
N ASN A 50 -14.59 16.30 5.70
CA ASN A 50 -13.72 15.50 4.86
C ASN A 50 -12.91 14.51 5.68
N THR A 51 -12.51 13.42 5.05
CA THR A 51 -11.56 12.47 5.59
C THR A 51 -10.42 12.32 4.60
N CYS A 52 -9.20 12.39 5.12
CA CYS A 52 -7.96 12.24 4.38
C CYS A 52 -7.24 10.98 4.84
N ILE A 53 -6.64 10.30 3.89
CA ILE A 53 -5.90 9.06 4.09
C ILE A 53 -4.50 9.29 3.57
N ILE A 54 -3.53 9.04 4.44
CA ILE A 54 -2.13 8.96 4.05
C ILE A 54 -1.87 7.51 3.66
N LEU A 55 -1.30 7.31 2.49
CA LEU A 55 -0.92 6.00 1.99
C LEU A 55 0.50 5.62 2.49
N ASP A 56 0.93 4.38 2.33
CA ASP A 56 2.26 3.90 2.73
C ASP A 56 3.40 4.52 1.91
N ASN A 57 3.10 4.98 0.70
CA ASN A 57 4.01 5.80 -0.10
C ASN A 57 3.95 7.31 0.24
N GLU A 58 3.33 7.66 1.37
CA GLU A 58 3.23 9.02 1.91
C GLU A 58 2.48 10.02 1.01
N GLN A 59 1.72 9.54 0.02
CA GLN A 59 0.74 10.35 -0.72
C GLN A 59 -0.59 10.44 0.05
N VAL A 60 -1.41 11.45 -0.26
CA VAL A 60 -2.68 11.70 0.43
C VAL A 60 -3.85 11.64 -0.53
N ARG A 61 -4.93 10.96 -0.12
CA ARG A 61 -6.24 11.01 -0.79
C ARG A 61 -7.28 11.52 0.19
N CYS A 62 -8.09 12.49 -0.23
CA CYS A 62 -9.13 13.09 0.61
C CYS A 62 -10.50 13.03 -0.06
N PHE A 63 -11.51 12.60 0.68
CA PHE A 63 -12.91 12.56 0.25
C PHE A 63 -13.80 13.33 1.23
N GLY A 64 -15.02 13.65 0.82
CA GLY A 64 -15.98 14.49 1.54
C GLY A 64 -16.12 15.89 0.92
N SER A 65 -16.29 16.92 1.76
CA SER A 65 -16.58 18.28 1.31
C SER A 65 -15.41 18.93 0.56
N LEU A 66 -15.70 19.48 -0.64
CA LEU A 66 -14.73 20.07 -1.57
C LEU A 66 -13.66 20.97 -0.93
N TYR A 67 -14.05 21.79 0.06
CA TYR A 67 -13.13 22.80 0.60
C TYR A 67 -11.95 22.18 1.35
N GLY A 68 -12.11 21.01 1.96
CA GLY A 68 -11.03 20.32 2.68
C GLY A 68 -10.26 19.32 1.83
N THR A 69 -10.70 18.97 0.62
CA THR A 69 -10.13 17.83 -0.13
C THR A 69 -8.90 18.19 -0.97
N GLY A 70 -8.72 19.45 -1.33
CA GLY A 70 -7.55 19.87 -2.11
C GLY A 70 -7.61 19.41 -3.57
N VAL A 71 -8.81 19.11 -4.07
CA VAL A 71 -9.07 18.67 -5.45
C VAL A 71 -10.13 19.58 -6.08
N PRO A 72 -9.89 20.15 -7.28
CA PRO A 72 -10.84 21.05 -7.95
C PRO A 72 -12.06 20.32 -8.54
N GLY A 73 -13.27 20.86 -8.33
CA GLY A 73 -14.52 20.28 -8.82
C GLY A 73 -15.78 21.01 -8.33
N SER A 74 -16.97 20.55 -8.74
CA SER A 74 -18.27 21.06 -8.25
C SER A 74 -19.09 19.94 -7.61
N GLY A 75 -18.80 19.60 -6.35
CA GLY A 75 -19.48 18.53 -5.63
C GLY A 75 -18.80 18.20 -4.31
N ASN A 76 -19.36 17.29 -3.52
CA ASN A 76 -18.53 16.54 -2.59
C ASN A 76 -17.66 15.59 -3.43
N ILE A 77 -16.62 15.02 -2.82
CA ILE A 77 -15.77 14.02 -3.46
C ILE A 77 -16.06 12.70 -2.77
N GLY A 78 -16.35 11.65 -3.53
CA GLY A 78 -16.63 10.34 -2.97
C GLY A 78 -18.12 10.06 -2.68
N ASP A 79 -19.03 10.95 -3.12
CA ASP A 79 -20.49 10.78 -3.01
C ASP A 79 -21.13 10.17 -4.26
N ASP A 80 -20.55 10.38 -5.44
CA ASP A 80 -20.76 9.57 -6.64
C ASP A 80 -19.44 9.00 -7.23
N GLU A 81 -18.30 9.36 -6.65
CA GLU A 81 -16.99 8.73 -6.89
C GLU A 81 -16.66 7.67 -5.83
N THR A 82 -15.86 6.66 -6.17
CA THR A 82 -15.25 5.80 -5.15
C THR A 82 -13.92 6.43 -4.70
N PRO A 83 -13.44 6.21 -3.47
CA PRO A 83 -12.17 6.79 -3.03
C PRO A 83 -10.94 6.34 -3.81
N ASP A 84 -11.08 5.28 -4.61
CA ASP A 84 -10.05 4.82 -5.54
C ASP A 84 -10.00 5.62 -6.84
N SER A 85 -11.11 6.26 -7.23
CA SER A 85 -11.13 7.25 -8.30
C SER A 85 -10.76 8.67 -7.81
N VAL A 86 -10.52 8.84 -6.51
CA VAL A 86 -10.06 10.11 -5.94
C VAL A 86 -8.57 10.27 -6.20
N ARG A 87 -8.23 11.28 -6.99
CA ARG A 87 -6.85 11.66 -7.31
C ARG A 87 -6.08 11.98 -6.03
N THR A 88 -4.80 11.62 -6.00
CA THR A 88 -3.89 12.07 -4.94
C THR A 88 -3.72 13.58 -4.94
N VAL A 89 -3.67 14.13 -3.72
CA VAL A 89 -3.48 15.54 -3.45
C VAL A 89 -2.02 15.89 -3.82
N ASP A 90 -1.85 16.79 -4.78
CA ASP A 90 -0.52 17.29 -5.16
C ASP A 90 -0.01 18.25 -4.07
N VAL A 91 1.06 17.85 -3.38
CA VAL A 91 1.73 18.64 -2.34
C VAL A 91 3.03 19.28 -2.85
N GLY A 92 3.28 19.23 -4.15
CA GLY A 92 4.45 19.79 -4.81
C GLY A 92 5.49 18.74 -5.18
N PRO A 93 6.41 19.08 -6.10
CA PRO A 93 7.33 18.12 -6.70
C PRO A 93 8.33 17.57 -5.67
N GLY A 94 8.41 16.24 -5.57
CA GLY A 94 9.38 15.53 -4.73
C GLY A 94 9.14 15.66 -3.22
N ARG A 95 7.88 15.87 -2.81
CA ARG A 95 7.47 16.05 -1.41
C ARG A 95 6.56 14.93 -0.99
N THR A 96 6.66 14.53 0.26
CA THR A 96 5.81 13.50 0.86
C THR A 96 5.15 14.00 2.13
N VAL A 97 4.02 13.39 2.51
CA VAL A 97 3.22 13.83 3.67
C VAL A 97 3.47 12.95 4.89
N LYS A 98 3.94 13.58 5.97
CA LYS A 98 4.13 12.96 7.28
C LYS A 98 2.86 12.92 8.11
N GLU A 99 2.08 14.00 8.08
CA GLU A 99 0.85 14.15 8.86
C GLU A 99 -0.17 14.97 8.06
N VAL A 100 -1.44 14.67 8.24
CA VAL A 100 -2.56 15.42 7.68
C VAL A 100 -3.57 15.64 8.79
N ASP A 101 -4.10 16.84 8.89
CA ASP A 101 -5.18 17.11 9.83
C ASP A 101 -6.26 18.03 9.25
N GLY A 102 -7.52 17.65 9.48
CA GLY A 102 -8.69 18.29 8.89
C GLY A 102 -9.38 19.26 9.85
N GLY A 103 -9.55 20.51 9.43
CA GLY A 103 -10.38 21.48 10.13
C GLY A 103 -11.84 21.46 9.66
N GLN A 104 -12.58 22.57 9.85
CA GLN A 104 -13.99 22.61 9.45
C GLN A 104 -14.20 22.64 7.93
N LEU A 105 -13.43 23.47 7.24
CA LEU A 105 -13.50 23.69 5.78
C LEU A 105 -12.11 23.83 5.17
N PHE A 106 -11.09 23.34 5.87
CA PHE A 106 -9.69 23.43 5.47
C PHE A 106 -8.96 22.16 5.93
N THR A 107 -7.83 21.87 5.33
CA THR A 107 -6.95 20.76 5.70
C THR A 107 -5.52 21.27 5.72
N CYS A 108 -4.74 20.78 6.67
CA CYS A 108 -3.32 21.07 6.80
C CYS A 108 -2.50 19.78 6.64
N VAL A 109 -1.34 19.88 6.02
CA VAL A 109 -0.36 18.79 5.93
C VAL A 109 0.99 19.23 6.46
N LEU A 110 1.67 18.28 7.11
CA LEU A 110 3.08 18.34 7.47
C LEU A 110 3.88 17.56 6.43
N LEU A 111 4.84 18.21 5.79
CA LEU A 111 5.69 17.61 4.76
C LEU A 111 6.96 16.98 5.35
N ASP A 112 7.67 16.22 4.54
CA ASP A 112 8.91 15.52 4.85
C ASP A 112 10.02 16.41 5.44
N ASP A 113 10.08 17.68 5.05
CA ASP A 113 11.05 18.64 5.55
C ASP A 113 10.55 19.53 6.70
N GLY A 114 9.38 19.22 7.25
CA GLY A 114 8.76 19.97 8.34
C GLY A 114 8.04 21.25 7.90
N ALA A 115 7.91 21.52 6.60
CA ALA A 115 7.03 22.57 6.11
C ALA A 115 5.56 22.20 6.34
N VAL A 116 4.73 23.18 6.70
CA VAL A 116 3.27 23.02 6.83
C VAL A 116 2.58 23.78 5.73
N ARG A 117 1.60 23.14 5.07
CA ARG A 117 0.70 23.79 4.12
C ARG A 117 -0.74 23.53 4.50
N CYS A 118 -1.57 24.57 4.40
CA CYS A 118 -3.00 24.45 4.59
C CYS A 118 -3.72 24.95 3.34
N TRP A 119 -4.86 24.32 3.01
CA TRP A 119 -5.72 24.74 1.91
C TRP A 119 -7.20 24.62 2.32
N GLY A 120 -8.06 25.31 1.58
CA GLY A 120 -9.50 25.32 1.80
C GLY A 120 -10.09 26.73 1.96
N SER A 121 -11.05 26.88 2.87
CA SER A 121 -11.83 28.11 3.04
C SER A 121 -11.60 28.78 4.41
N GLY A 122 -11.04 29.99 4.38
CA GLY A 122 -10.90 30.90 5.51
C GLY A 122 -9.51 31.54 5.55
N ASP A 123 -9.40 32.86 5.60
CA ASP A 123 -8.10 33.53 5.41
C ASP A 123 -7.12 33.25 6.56
N ALA A 124 -7.53 33.43 7.82
CA ALA A 124 -6.65 33.22 8.99
C ALA A 124 -6.17 31.77 9.15
N VAL A 125 -7.05 30.79 8.95
CA VAL A 125 -6.74 29.35 9.15
C VAL A 125 -5.72 28.80 8.16
N LEU A 126 -5.48 29.49 7.04
CA LEU A 126 -4.45 29.12 6.09
C LEU A 126 -3.05 29.59 6.54
N GLY A 127 -2.97 30.55 7.46
CA GLY A 127 -1.70 31.00 8.06
C GLY A 127 -0.79 31.78 7.11
N VAL A 128 -1.32 32.29 5.98
CA VAL A 128 -0.56 33.03 4.95
C VAL A 128 -1.23 34.39 4.70
N PRO A 129 -0.66 35.50 5.20
CA PRO A 129 -1.27 36.82 5.09
C PRO A 129 -1.27 37.38 3.65
N ASP A 130 -2.39 38.01 3.27
CA ASP A 130 -2.57 38.91 2.12
C ASP A 130 -1.91 38.53 0.77
N ALA A 131 -2.42 37.48 0.11
CA ALA A 131 -2.35 37.42 -1.36
C ALA A 131 -3.23 38.54 -1.94
N PRO A 132 -2.74 39.39 -2.88
CA PRO A 132 -3.52 40.49 -3.41
C PRO A 132 -4.82 40.01 -4.08
N GLY A 133 -5.96 40.24 -3.40
CA GLY A 133 -7.30 39.78 -3.79
C GLY A 133 -8.03 38.93 -2.76
N GLY A 134 -7.40 38.62 -1.62
CA GLY A 134 -7.85 37.58 -0.69
C GLY A 134 -7.54 36.20 -1.27
N LEU A 135 -7.18 35.21 -0.45
CA LEU A 135 -7.05 33.83 -0.90
C LEU A 135 -8.46 33.24 -1.08
N GLY A 136 -9.22 33.81 -2.03
CA GLY A 136 -10.55 33.37 -2.37
C GLY A 136 -10.53 31.90 -2.78
N ARG A 137 -10.88 31.03 -1.83
CA ARG A 137 -11.05 29.58 -1.97
C ARG A 137 -9.86 28.91 -2.67
N SER A 138 -8.78 28.66 -1.92
CA SER A 138 -7.70 27.83 -2.45
C SER A 138 -8.09 26.36 -2.40
N VAL A 139 -8.12 25.71 -3.57
CA VAL A 139 -8.53 24.31 -3.76
C VAL A 139 -7.35 23.37 -4.04
N GLU A 140 -6.09 23.85 -4.05
CA GLU A 140 -4.91 22.97 -4.18
C GLU A 140 -3.72 23.42 -3.29
N PRO A 141 -3.03 22.49 -2.60
CA PRO A 141 -1.90 22.82 -1.72
C PRO A 141 -0.69 23.42 -2.43
N THR A 142 -0.46 23.10 -3.71
CA THR A 142 0.67 23.66 -4.49
C THR A 142 0.56 25.15 -4.76
N THR A 143 -0.64 25.71 -4.62
CA THR A 143 -0.91 27.13 -4.88
C THR A 143 -0.72 28.02 -3.65
N VAL A 144 -0.47 27.42 -2.49
CA VAL A 144 -0.26 28.10 -1.21
C VAL A 144 1.19 27.94 -0.78
N ASP A 145 1.86 29.05 -0.47
CA ASP A 145 3.21 29.01 0.09
C ASP A 145 3.19 28.32 1.47
N PRO A 146 4.27 27.62 1.87
CA PRO A 146 4.39 27.08 3.22
C PRO A 146 4.18 28.15 4.30
N ILE A 147 3.50 27.78 5.38
CA ILE A 147 3.26 28.68 6.51
C ILE A 147 4.60 29.02 7.17
N GLU A 148 4.84 30.31 7.39
CA GLU A 148 6.00 30.77 8.15
C GLU A 148 5.78 30.54 9.65
N LEU A 149 6.29 29.42 10.15
CA LEU A 149 6.25 29.06 11.58
C LEU A 149 7.51 29.48 12.36
N GLY A 150 8.60 29.79 11.65
CA GLY A 150 9.89 30.21 12.22
C GLY A 150 10.88 29.07 12.50
N ALA A 151 10.42 27.81 12.50
CA ALA A 151 11.23 26.59 12.50
C ALA A 151 10.42 25.43 11.87
N PRO A 152 11.06 24.32 11.47
CA PRO A 152 10.33 23.15 10.96
C PRO A 152 9.36 22.60 12.00
N ALA A 153 8.18 22.16 11.56
CA ALA A 153 7.20 21.49 12.40
C ALA A 153 7.50 19.98 12.51
N VAL A 154 7.10 19.39 13.64
CA VAL A 154 7.18 17.95 13.92
C VAL A 154 5.82 17.32 14.20
N ALA A 155 4.80 18.13 14.48
CA ALA A 155 3.41 17.70 14.61
C ALA A 155 2.46 18.87 14.31
N ILE A 156 1.26 18.57 13.82
CA ILE A 156 0.18 19.54 13.57
C ILE A 156 -1.14 19.07 14.19
N ALA A 157 -2.01 20.02 14.54
CA ALA A 157 -3.39 19.74 14.93
C ALA A 157 -4.31 20.87 14.46
N SER A 158 -5.49 20.54 13.98
CA SER A 158 -6.48 21.44 13.41
C SER A 158 -7.85 21.18 14.05
N GLY A 159 -8.45 22.24 14.56
CA GLY A 159 -9.81 22.24 15.07
C GLY A 159 -10.78 22.85 14.06
N ASN A 160 -11.94 23.31 14.54
CA ASN A 160 -12.94 23.90 13.64
C ASN A 160 -12.42 25.17 12.93
N PHE A 161 -11.76 26.05 13.67
CA PHE A 161 -11.43 27.42 13.23
C PHE A 161 -9.99 27.83 13.51
N SER A 162 -9.16 26.93 14.03
CA SER A 162 -7.78 27.21 14.35
C SER A 162 -6.93 25.96 14.19
N SER A 163 -5.62 26.17 14.05
CA SER A 163 -4.62 25.12 13.98
C SER A 163 -3.43 25.47 14.85
N CYS A 164 -2.72 24.44 15.28
CA CYS A 164 -1.47 24.57 16.01
C CYS A 164 -0.43 23.60 15.44
N ALA A 165 0.84 23.95 15.60
CA ALA A 165 1.98 23.11 15.26
C ALA A 165 2.98 23.07 16.42
N ILE A 166 3.60 21.91 16.62
CA ILE A 166 4.78 21.74 17.46
C ILE A 166 5.99 21.85 16.56
N LEU A 167 6.94 22.72 16.89
CA LEU A 167 8.17 22.94 16.13
C LEU A 167 9.31 22.04 16.62
N GLU A 168 10.37 21.92 15.82
CA GLU A 168 11.65 21.39 16.29
C GLU A 168 12.12 22.18 17.52
N GLY A 169 12.35 21.49 18.64
CA GLY A 169 12.62 22.11 19.94
C GLY A 169 11.39 22.19 20.87
N GLY A 170 10.19 21.87 20.38
CA GLY A 170 8.97 21.67 21.16
C GLY A 170 8.18 22.95 21.48
N ASP A 171 8.54 24.08 20.86
CA ASP A 171 7.73 25.31 20.88
C ASP A 171 6.41 25.11 20.12
N VAL A 172 5.34 25.76 20.59
CA VAL A 172 4.02 25.71 19.96
C VAL A 172 3.76 27.02 19.19
N ARG A 173 3.19 26.90 17.98
CA ARG A 173 2.58 28.00 17.22
C ARG A 173 1.12 27.68 16.96
N CYS A 174 0.22 28.60 17.23
CA CYS A 174 -1.19 28.49 16.87
C CYS A 174 -1.61 29.66 15.97
N TRP A 175 -2.53 29.40 15.04
CA TRP A 175 -3.08 30.36 14.08
C TRP A 175 -4.55 30.05 13.75
N GLY A 176 -5.24 30.98 13.08
CA GLY A 176 -6.68 30.95 12.84
C GLY A 176 -7.45 31.91 13.73
N GLU A 177 -8.68 31.55 14.11
CA GLU A 177 -9.56 32.39 14.93
C GLU A 177 -9.09 32.45 16.40
N GLY A 178 -8.79 33.66 16.89
CA GLY A 178 -8.33 34.00 18.23
C GLY A 178 -9.43 34.08 19.29
N GLY A 179 -10.68 34.16 18.83
CA GLY A 179 -11.85 34.29 19.68
C GLY A 179 -11.87 33.27 20.84
N GLN A 180 -12.31 33.71 22.02
CA GLN A 180 -12.34 32.90 23.25
C GLN A 180 -10.95 32.48 23.80
N GLY A 181 -9.85 33.03 23.29
CA GLY A 181 -8.49 32.71 23.73
C GLY A 181 -7.96 31.40 23.14
N ALA A 182 -8.55 30.91 22.05
CA ALA A 182 -8.26 29.59 21.47
C ALA A 182 -6.80 29.42 21.02
N LEU A 183 -6.08 30.51 20.77
CA LEU A 183 -4.67 30.49 20.34
C LEU A 183 -3.68 30.60 21.51
N GLY A 184 -4.12 31.02 22.69
CA GLY A 184 -3.32 30.96 23.93
C GLY A 184 -2.30 32.09 24.13
N TYR A 185 -2.33 33.14 23.29
CA TYR A 185 -1.38 34.26 23.35
C TYR A 185 -1.72 35.34 24.41
N GLY A 186 -2.78 35.15 25.20
CA GLY A 186 -3.24 36.14 26.19
C GLY A 186 -3.96 37.33 25.56
N ASN A 187 -4.60 37.11 24.43
CA ASN A 187 -5.45 38.05 23.69
C ASN A 187 -6.42 37.25 22.82
N THR A 188 -7.33 37.95 22.14
CA THR A 188 -8.33 37.34 21.24
C THR A 188 -8.10 37.70 19.78
N ASP A 189 -6.87 38.06 19.42
CA ASP A 189 -6.52 38.47 18.06
C ASP A 189 -6.43 37.22 17.18
N ASP A 190 -7.01 37.30 15.98
CA ASP A 190 -6.83 36.27 14.95
C ASP A 190 -5.37 36.32 14.48
N ILE A 191 -4.80 35.17 14.11
CA ILE A 191 -3.42 35.08 13.61
C ILE A 191 -3.44 34.40 12.25
N GLY A 192 -2.69 34.92 11.28
CA GLY A 192 -2.64 34.36 9.92
C GLY A 192 -3.46 35.12 8.89
N ASP A 193 -4.25 36.11 9.31
CA ASP A 193 -5.03 37.01 8.45
C ASP A 193 -4.20 38.17 7.90
N ASP A 194 -3.50 38.94 8.75
CA ASP A 194 -2.60 40.03 8.34
C ASP A 194 -1.15 39.90 8.86
N GLU A 195 -0.85 38.83 9.61
CA GLU A 195 0.51 38.46 9.99
C GLU A 195 0.80 36.96 9.84
N THR A 196 2.08 36.58 9.96
CA THR A 196 2.49 35.17 9.99
C THR A 196 2.60 34.64 11.43
N PRO A 197 2.35 33.33 11.66
CA PRO A 197 2.50 32.74 12.99
C PRO A 197 3.92 32.87 13.58
N ALA A 198 4.96 32.93 12.74
CA ALA A 198 6.33 33.20 13.19
C ALA A 198 6.49 34.56 13.86
N SER A 199 5.73 35.57 13.43
CA SER A 199 5.92 36.97 13.85
C SER A 199 5.43 37.26 15.27
N VAL A 200 4.47 36.48 15.77
CA VAL A 200 3.87 36.65 17.11
C VAL A 200 4.57 35.87 18.22
N GLY A 201 5.48 34.95 17.86
CA GLY A 201 6.25 34.16 18.81
C GLY A 201 5.53 32.90 19.31
N PRO A 202 6.16 32.12 20.22
CA PRO A 202 5.57 30.89 20.77
C PRO A 202 4.40 31.18 21.71
N VAL A 203 3.45 30.25 21.74
CA VAL A 203 2.44 30.19 22.81
C VAL A 203 3.16 29.92 24.13
N ASP A 204 2.92 30.75 25.16
CA ASP A 204 3.53 30.55 26.47
C ASP A 204 2.86 29.38 27.19
N ILE A 205 3.46 28.20 27.08
CA ILE A 205 3.03 26.96 27.74
C ILE A 205 3.69 26.75 29.11
N GLY A 206 4.48 27.72 29.60
CA GLY A 206 5.23 27.64 30.84
C GLY A 206 6.75 27.67 30.65
N ALA A 207 7.44 28.40 31.52
CA ALA A 207 8.88 28.62 31.42
C ALA A 207 9.69 27.31 31.38
N GLY A 208 10.37 27.08 30.25
CA GLY A 208 11.25 25.94 30.02
C GLY A 208 10.54 24.61 29.76
N GLN A 209 9.22 24.64 29.53
CA GLN A 209 8.45 23.47 29.13
C GLN A 209 8.35 23.38 27.61
N THR A 210 8.25 22.15 27.10
CA THR A 210 8.09 21.88 25.66
C THR A 210 6.89 20.97 25.44
N ALA A 211 6.18 21.12 24.32
CA ALA A 211 5.06 20.24 23.98
C ALA A 211 5.54 18.97 23.28
N THR A 212 4.92 17.84 23.62
CA THR A 212 5.15 16.53 22.96
C THR A 212 3.93 16.06 22.16
N ALA A 213 2.75 16.62 22.43
CA ALA A 213 1.53 16.42 21.65
C ALA A 213 0.60 17.63 21.82
N ILE A 214 -0.22 17.90 20.81
CA ILE A 214 -1.15 19.02 20.75
C ILE A 214 -2.47 18.53 20.15
N THR A 215 -3.60 19.07 20.62
CA THR A 215 -4.91 18.87 20.00
C THR A 215 -5.71 20.17 20.04
N VAL A 216 -6.56 20.37 19.05
CA VAL A 216 -7.37 21.58 18.90
C VAL A 216 -8.83 21.19 18.74
N GLY A 217 -9.69 21.70 19.62
CA GLY A 217 -11.13 21.56 19.55
C GLY A 217 -11.78 22.71 18.78
N ARG A 218 -13.05 23.04 19.09
CA ARG A 218 -13.72 24.17 18.41
C ARG A 218 -13.21 25.55 18.84
N PHE A 219 -13.00 25.73 20.14
CA PHE A 219 -12.64 27.03 20.73
C PHE A 219 -11.55 26.90 21.81
N HIS A 220 -10.86 25.76 21.84
CA HIS A 220 -9.84 25.46 22.84
C HIS A 220 -8.75 24.58 22.24
N ALA A 221 -7.56 24.61 22.82
CA ALA A 221 -6.47 23.70 22.49
C ALA A 221 -5.85 23.15 23.77
N CYS A 222 -5.26 21.97 23.68
CA CYS A 222 -4.60 21.31 24.80
C CYS A 222 -3.27 20.71 24.36
N ALA A 223 -2.23 20.91 25.16
CA ALA A 223 -0.91 20.32 24.96
C ALA A 223 -0.57 19.31 26.06
N ILE A 224 0.08 18.21 25.67
CA ILE A 224 0.86 17.36 26.58
C ILE A 224 2.28 17.93 26.61
N LEU A 225 2.78 18.23 27.80
CA LEU A 225 4.12 18.76 28.01
C LEU A 225 5.14 17.62 28.17
N ASP A 226 6.42 17.92 28.05
CA ASP A 226 7.56 17.00 28.29
C ASP A 226 7.54 16.34 29.67
N THR A 227 6.86 16.95 30.64
CA THR A 227 6.62 16.38 31.97
C THR A 227 5.56 15.26 31.97
N GLY A 228 4.72 15.18 30.93
CA GLY A 228 3.51 14.37 30.83
C GLY A 228 2.25 15.05 31.38
N GLU A 229 2.37 16.31 31.81
CA GLU A 229 1.25 17.13 32.28
C GLU A 229 0.45 17.70 31.11
N VAL A 230 -0.85 17.96 31.33
CA VAL A 230 -1.73 18.54 30.31
C VAL A 230 -2.12 19.96 30.70
N ARG A 231 -1.96 20.90 29.77
CA ARG A 231 -2.51 22.26 29.87
C ARG A 231 -3.48 22.50 28.71
N CYS A 232 -4.58 23.18 29.01
CA CYS A 232 -5.58 23.56 28.03
C CYS A 232 -5.89 25.04 28.15
N TRP A 233 -6.01 25.71 27.02
CA TRP A 233 -6.41 27.11 26.90
C TRP A 233 -7.56 27.24 25.90
N GLY A 234 -8.21 28.39 25.90
CA GLY A 234 -9.48 28.66 25.23
C GLY A 234 -10.69 28.26 26.07
N ASN A 235 -11.83 28.07 25.41
CA ASN A 235 -13.13 27.76 26.01
C ASN A 235 -13.62 26.34 25.67
N ASP A 236 -13.57 25.44 26.66
CA ASP A 236 -14.05 24.05 26.57
C ASP A 236 -15.53 23.87 27.04
N ASN A 237 -16.29 24.96 27.15
CA ASN A 237 -17.67 25.02 27.65
C ASN A 237 -17.86 24.55 29.11
N THR A 238 -16.80 24.59 29.94
CA THR A 238 -16.91 24.33 31.40
C THR A 238 -16.90 25.60 32.24
N GLY A 239 -16.65 26.76 31.61
CA GLY A 239 -16.85 28.09 32.19
C GLY A 239 -15.58 28.91 32.42
N THR A 240 -14.41 28.27 32.59
CA THR A 240 -13.14 29.01 32.71
C THR A 240 -12.47 29.07 31.35
N LYS A 241 -12.05 30.28 30.96
CA LYS A 241 -11.30 30.55 29.74
C LYS A 241 -9.92 31.00 30.16
N TYR A 242 -8.91 30.51 29.45
CA TYR A 242 -7.52 30.94 29.59
C TYR A 242 -7.06 31.29 28.18
N GLY A 243 -6.15 32.24 28.00
CA GLY A 243 -5.69 32.63 26.66
C GLY A 243 -6.34 33.90 26.12
N ASP A 244 -7.44 34.41 26.69
CA ASP A 244 -8.17 35.60 26.21
C ASP A 244 -7.67 36.92 26.81
N ASP A 245 -7.27 36.95 28.08
CA ASP A 245 -6.52 38.05 28.70
C ASP A 245 -5.38 37.59 29.62
N GLU A 246 -5.17 36.27 29.72
CA GLU A 246 -4.02 35.62 30.35
C GLU A 246 -3.31 34.64 29.41
N PRO A 247 -2.00 34.43 29.51
CA PRO A 247 -1.30 33.42 28.71
C PRO A 247 -1.74 31.99 29.04
N ALA A 248 -1.53 31.05 28.11
CA ALA A 248 -1.81 29.63 28.33
C ALA A 248 -1.06 29.02 29.54
N SER A 249 0.05 29.64 29.97
CA SER A 249 0.84 29.22 31.14
C SER A 249 0.11 29.37 32.46
N ASP A 250 -0.90 30.24 32.52
CA ASP A 250 -1.70 30.49 33.71
C ASP A 250 -2.81 29.43 33.89
N ALA A 251 -3.08 28.65 32.84
CA ALA A 251 -4.02 27.54 32.90
C ALA A 251 -3.50 26.45 33.86
N PRO A 252 -4.34 25.97 34.81
CA PRO A 252 -3.96 24.92 35.73
C PRO A 252 -3.74 23.62 34.96
N VAL A 253 -2.73 22.86 35.39
CA VAL A 253 -2.51 21.49 34.93
C VAL A 253 -3.76 20.66 35.22
N LYS A 254 -4.20 19.88 34.23
CA LYS A 254 -5.33 18.96 34.37
C LYS A 254 -4.92 17.78 35.25
N ASP A 255 -5.61 17.60 36.38
CA ASP A 255 -5.36 16.49 37.30
C ASP A 255 -5.95 15.18 36.74
N LEU A 256 -5.08 14.30 36.26
CA LEU A 256 -5.41 12.96 35.75
C LEU A 256 -5.24 11.88 36.83
N GLY A 257 -5.51 12.23 38.09
CA GLY A 257 -5.31 11.36 39.24
C GLY A 257 -3.82 11.09 39.53
N GLY A 258 -2.96 12.05 39.24
CA GLY A 258 -1.50 11.93 39.36
C GLY A 258 -0.79 11.13 38.27
N ASN A 259 -1.51 10.70 37.22
CA ASN A 259 -0.93 10.00 36.07
C ASN A 259 -0.44 10.99 35.00
N LYS A 260 0.42 10.51 34.11
CA LYS A 260 0.93 11.26 32.95
C LYS A 260 0.17 10.90 31.69
N ALA A 261 -0.18 11.91 30.88
CA ALA A 261 -0.81 11.71 29.59
C ALA A 261 0.22 11.27 28.54
N VAL A 262 -0.21 10.39 27.64
CA VAL A 262 0.57 9.90 26.49
C VAL A 262 -0.14 10.14 25.15
N ALA A 263 -1.46 10.36 25.16
CA ALA A 263 -2.24 10.78 24.00
C ALA A 263 -3.40 11.68 24.43
N ILE A 264 -3.84 12.57 23.54
CA ILE A 264 -4.93 13.51 23.78
C ILE A 264 -5.71 13.78 22.49
N SER A 265 -7.02 13.95 22.58
CA SER A 265 -7.89 14.29 21.46
C SER A 265 -9.03 15.20 21.92
N ALA A 266 -9.38 16.20 21.11
CA ALA A 266 -10.40 17.19 21.38
C ALA A 266 -11.38 17.36 20.23
N GLY A 267 -12.63 17.69 20.57
CA GLY A 267 -13.73 17.97 19.64
C GLY A 267 -14.42 19.30 19.95
N TRP A 268 -15.75 19.37 19.75
CA TRP A 268 -16.52 20.62 19.89
C TRP A 268 -16.36 21.33 21.24
N GLY A 269 -16.38 20.56 22.31
CA GLY A 269 -16.19 21.03 23.68
C GLY A 269 -15.83 19.88 24.60
N SER A 270 -15.26 18.83 24.02
CA SER A 270 -14.89 17.59 24.66
C SER A 270 -13.40 17.38 24.49
N THR A 271 -12.73 16.93 25.55
CA THR A 271 -11.34 16.51 25.48
C THR A 271 -11.20 15.21 26.25
N CYS A 272 -10.48 14.26 25.68
CA CYS A 272 -10.12 13.01 26.34
C CYS A 272 -8.62 12.76 26.19
N ALA A 273 -8.00 12.18 27.22
CA ALA A 273 -6.61 11.80 27.23
C ALA A 273 -6.43 10.34 27.65
N ILE A 274 -5.44 9.67 27.07
CA ILE A 274 -4.95 8.37 27.54
C ILE A 274 -3.73 8.63 28.42
N VAL A 275 -3.69 7.98 29.58
CA VAL A 275 -2.53 8.02 30.48
C VAL A 275 -1.66 6.77 30.32
N GLU A 276 -0.46 6.77 30.90
CA GLU A 276 0.53 5.67 30.79
C GLU A 276 0.00 4.27 31.16
N SER A 277 -1.06 4.16 31.96
CA SER A 277 -1.72 2.90 32.30
C SER A 277 -2.66 2.36 31.21
N GLY A 278 -2.94 3.13 30.16
CA GLY A 278 -3.98 2.86 29.17
C GLY A 278 -5.39 3.26 29.62
N ASP A 279 -5.53 3.93 30.77
CA ASP A 279 -6.81 4.48 31.22
C ASP A 279 -7.17 5.76 30.43
N VAL A 280 -8.47 5.97 30.19
CA VAL A 280 -9.00 7.16 29.52
C VAL A 280 -9.62 8.13 30.53
N TRP A 281 -9.28 9.40 30.41
CA TRP A 281 -9.82 10.51 31.21
C TRP A 281 -10.41 11.57 30.30
N CYS A 282 -11.66 11.98 30.56
CA CYS A 282 -12.34 12.99 29.75
C CYS A 282 -12.81 14.19 30.58
N TRP A 283 -12.85 15.37 29.97
CA TRP A 283 -13.40 16.61 30.53
C TRP A 283 -14.05 17.46 29.43
N GLY A 284 -14.79 18.49 29.82
CA GLY A 284 -15.45 19.41 28.89
C GLY A 284 -16.98 19.41 28.98
N GLY A 285 -17.59 20.37 28.28
CA GLY A 285 -19.05 20.52 28.17
C GLY A 285 -19.70 19.76 27.02
N GLY A 286 -18.91 19.20 26.09
CA GLY A 286 -19.40 18.44 24.94
C GLY A 286 -19.99 17.08 25.31
N LEU A 287 -20.81 16.53 24.42
CA LEU A 287 -21.59 15.31 24.67
C LEU A 287 -20.70 14.08 24.89
N ALA A 288 -19.62 13.92 24.11
CA ALA A 288 -18.67 12.82 24.25
C ALA A 288 -18.05 12.74 25.66
N SER A 289 -17.68 13.89 26.22
CA SER A 289 -17.12 13.95 27.59
C SER A 289 -18.17 13.62 28.63
N ARG A 290 -19.36 14.20 28.53
CA ARG A 290 -20.46 13.93 29.47
C ARG A 290 -20.79 12.44 29.50
N ALA A 291 -20.95 11.87 28.31
CA ALA A 291 -21.27 10.46 28.09
C ALA A 291 -20.19 9.49 28.62
N SER A 292 -18.92 9.90 28.70
CA SER A 292 -17.83 9.04 29.21
C SER A 292 -18.00 8.57 30.67
N THR A 293 -18.83 9.26 31.46
CA THR A 293 -19.14 8.90 32.85
C THR A 293 -20.53 8.27 33.01
N GLY A 294 -21.23 8.07 31.89
CA GLY A 294 -22.60 7.60 31.87
C GLY A 294 -23.64 8.65 32.28
N THR A 295 -23.26 9.93 32.37
CA THR A 295 -24.11 11.03 32.85
C THR A 295 -24.29 12.12 31.80
N ASN A 296 -25.25 13.02 32.00
CA ASN A 296 -25.46 14.16 31.12
C ASN A 296 -24.90 15.47 31.68
N THR A 297 -23.99 15.45 32.65
CA THR A 297 -23.44 16.64 33.31
C THR A 297 -22.06 17.01 32.78
N SER A 298 -21.83 18.29 32.49
CA SER A 298 -20.52 18.79 32.06
C SER A 298 -19.42 18.44 33.05
N LEU A 299 -18.27 18.03 32.54
CA LEU A 299 -17.12 17.61 33.33
C LEU A 299 -16.16 18.77 33.47
N THR A 300 -16.29 19.55 34.55
CA THR A 300 -15.45 20.72 34.84
C THR A 300 -14.00 20.36 35.22
N SER A 301 -13.73 19.08 35.46
CA SER A 301 -12.41 18.50 35.72
C SER A 301 -12.32 17.14 35.05
N PRO A 302 -11.11 16.62 34.76
CA PRO A 302 -10.94 15.27 34.23
C PRO A 302 -11.64 14.23 35.10
N ALA A 303 -12.38 13.33 34.44
CA ALA A 303 -12.99 12.17 35.05
C ALA A 303 -12.55 10.90 34.32
N LYS A 304 -12.20 9.86 35.07
CA LYS A 304 -11.83 8.56 34.53
C LYS A 304 -13.07 7.86 33.95
N MET A 305 -12.95 7.40 32.71
CA MET A 305 -13.94 6.55 32.04
C MET A 305 -13.81 5.10 32.54
N ASP A 306 -14.94 4.40 32.69
CA ASP A 306 -14.94 2.96 33.00
C ASP A 306 -14.79 2.14 31.71
N LEU A 307 -13.57 1.64 31.47
CA LEU A 307 -13.24 0.77 30.34
C LEU A 307 -13.44 -0.73 30.65
N GLY A 308 -13.97 -1.07 31.84
CA GLY A 308 -14.00 -2.44 32.33
C GLY A 308 -12.59 -2.99 32.54
N ALA A 309 -12.30 -4.16 31.97
CA ALA A 309 -11.00 -4.83 32.08
C ALA A 309 -10.03 -4.51 30.92
N LYS A 310 -10.40 -3.59 30.03
CA LYS A 310 -9.63 -3.23 28.83
C LYS A 310 -8.77 -1.98 29.05
N THR A 311 -7.75 -1.84 28.22
CA THR A 311 -6.87 -0.67 28.14
C THR A 311 -6.90 -0.08 26.74
N ALA A 312 -6.86 1.24 26.64
CA ALA A 312 -6.88 1.97 25.37
C ALA A 312 -5.50 2.03 24.73
N SER A 313 -5.43 1.86 23.41
CA SER A 313 -4.26 2.13 22.57
C SER A 313 -4.38 3.50 21.87
N SER A 314 -5.59 3.88 21.45
CA SER A 314 -5.87 5.20 20.88
C SER A 314 -7.27 5.69 21.23
N ILE A 315 -7.44 7.01 21.16
CA ILE A 315 -8.70 7.71 21.42
C ILE A 315 -8.89 8.75 20.33
N THR A 316 -10.10 8.82 19.77
CA THR A 316 -10.52 9.89 18.88
C THR A 316 -11.78 10.54 19.43
N VAL A 317 -11.82 11.88 19.41
CA VAL A 317 -12.96 12.69 19.79
C VAL A 317 -13.40 13.48 18.54
N GLY A 318 -14.52 13.07 17.95
CA GLY A 318 -15.16 13.84 16.88
C GLY A 318 -15.93 15.03 17.45
N PHE A 319 -16.93 15.54 16.71
CA PHE A 319 -17.66 16.73 17.15
C PHE A 319 -18.39 16.54 18.49
N GLU A 320 -19.28 15.54 18.57
CA GLU A 320 -20.03 15.20 19.80
C GLU A 320 -20.01 13.69 20.15
N HIS A 321 -19.14 12.93 19.51
CA HIS A 321 -18.91 11.51 19.80
C HIS A 321 -17.42 11.23 20.01
N ALA A 322 -17.10 10.10 20.63
CA ALA A 322 -15.74 9.62 20.77
C ALA A 322 -15.68 8.11 20.57
N CYS A 323 -14.55 7.63 20.10
CA CYS A 323 -14.28 6.21 19.90
C CYS A 323 -12.91 5.86 20.49
N VAL A 324 -12.88 4.76 21.24
CA VAL A 324 -11.66 4.20 21.82
C VAL A 324 -11.30 2.93 21.05
N VAL A 325 -10.02 2.81 20.67
CA VAL A 325 -9.43 1.55 20.21
C VAL A 325 -8.69 0.94 21.38
N PHE A 326 -8.93 -0.34 21.63
CA PHE A 326 -8.33 -1.09 22.72
C PHE A 326 -7.06 -1.80 22.26
N THR A 327 -6.20 -2.15 23.23
CA THR A 327 -4.97 -2.93 22.96
C THR A 327 -5.23 -4.34 22.44
N ASP A 328 -6.47 -4.85 22.53
CA ASP A 328 -6.89 -6.12 21.96
C ASP A 328 -7.37 -6.00 20.49
N GLY A 329 -7.28 -4.81 19.90
CA GLY A 329 -7.68 -4.53 18.52
C GLY A 329 -9.17 -4.29 18.34
N THR A 330 -9.99 -4.37 19.38
CA THR A 330 -11.42 -4.00 19.30
C THR A 330 -11.61 -2.50 19.49
N MET A 331 -12.76 -1.96 19.07
CA MET A 331 -13.11 -0.56 19.31
C MET A 331 -14.54 -0.40 19.84
N SER A 332 -14.78 0.68 20.58
CA SER A 332 -16.12 1.08 21.04
C SER A 332 -16.30 2.59 20.90
N CYS A 333 -17.53 3.01 20.58
CA CYS A 333 -17.89 4.42 20.39
C CYS A 333 -19.02 4.84 21.35
N TRP A 334 -19.04 6.11 21.73
CA TRP A 334 -20.07 6.69 22.60
C TRP A 334 -20.30 8.18 22.28
N GLY A 335 -21.36 8.76 22.85
CA GLY A 335 -21.79 10.13 22.58
C GLY A 335 -22.96 10.17 21.60
N GLU A 336 -22.93 11.13 20.67
CA GLU A 336 -24.02 11.34 19.70
C GLU A 336 -24.14 10.18 18.70
N GLY A 337 -25.34 9.61 18.57
CA GLY A 337 -25.66 8.48 17.67
C GLY A 337 -26.24 8.88 16.31
N SER A 338 -26.62 10.15 16.14
CA SER A 338 -27.25 10.62 14.89
C SER A 338 -26.40 10.33 13.66
N ASP A 339 -27.06 10.07 12.52
CA ASP A 339 -26.43 9.66 11.25
C ASP A 339 -25.70 8.30 11.31
N GLY A 340 -25.82 7.53 12.39
CA GLY A 340 -25.17 6.21 12.50
C GLY A 340 -23.69 6.28 12.91
N ARG A 341 -23.18 7.46 13.29
CA ARG A 341 -21.73 7.72 13.51
C ARG A 341 -21.04 6.86 14.58
N LEU A 342 -21.80 6.16 15.41
CA LEU A 342 -21.29 5.21 16.40
C LEU A 342 -21.11 3.79 15.84
N GLY A 343 -21.77 3.44 14.74
CA GLY A 343 -21.56 2.17 14.03
C GLY A 343 -22.27 0.95 14.62
N TYR A 344 -23.42 1.15 15.28
CA TYR A 344 -24.16 0.08 15.97
C TYR A 344 -25.45 -0.36 15.26
N GLY A 345 -25.66 0.05 14.00
CA GLY A 345 -26.88 -0.27 13.23
C GLY A 345 -28.14 0.39 13.78
N ASN A 346 -27.98 1.58 14.36
CA ASN A 346 -29.03 2.42 14.91
C ASN A 346 -28.51 3.85 15.10
N THR A 347 -29.40 4.79 15.39
CA THR A 347 -29.06 6.21 15.63
C THR A 347 -29.11 6.61 17.11
N ASP A 348 -28.99 5.66 18.04
CA ASP A 348 -29.16 5.93 19.47
C ASP A 348 -27.88 6.54 20.07
N ASP A 349 -28.05 7.55 20.92
CA ASP A 349 -26.94 8.09 21.71
C ASP A 349 -26.50 7.08 22.79
N ILE A 350 -25.19 6.90 22.96
CA ILE A 350 -24.61 5.97 23.94
C ILE A 350 -23.87 6.72 25.04
N GLY A 351 -23.95 6.23 26.28
CA GLY A 351 -23.32 6.85 27.44
C GLY A 351 -24.14 7.95 28.11
N LEU A 352 -25.37 8.22 27.63
CA LEU A 352 -26.23 9.25 28.22
C LEU A 352 -27.25 8.64 29.20
N GLY A 353 -27.01 8.86 30.49
CA GLY A 353 -27.93 8.55 31.58
C GLY A 353 -28.14 9.75 32.51
N THR A 354 -28.97 9.55 33.54
CA THR A 354 -29.04 10.51 34.65
C THR A 354 -28.03 10.11 35.73
N VAL A 355 -27.66 11.02 36.63
CA VAL A 355 -26.84 10.67 37.80
C VAL A 355 -27.45 9.53 38.63
N ALA A 356 -28.78 9.42 38.65
CA ALA A 356 -29.49 8.35 39.36
C ALA A 356 -29.54 7.03 38.58
N THR A 357 -29.43 7.08 37.25
CA THR A 357 -29.49 5.92 36.34
C THR A 357 -28.47 6.11 35.21
N PRO A 358 -27.16 5.93 35.49
CA PRO A 358 -26.13 6.10 34.46
C PRO A 358 -26.26 5.05 33.36
N ASN A 359 -26.01 5.44 32.10
CA ASN A 359 -25.88 4.52 30.97
C ASN A 359 -24.38 4.34 30.69
N PRO A 360 -23.77 3.17 30.89
CA PRO A 360 -22.33 3.00 30.66
C PRO A 360 -21.92 3.35 29.22
N PRO A 361 -20.78 4.01 29.00
CA PRO A 361 -20.35 4.39 27.65
C PRO A 361 -19.98 3.19 26.75
N LEU A 362 -19.75 2.01 27.34
CA LEU A 362 -19.49 0.77 26.59
C LEU A 362 -20.75 -0.08 26.37
N SER A 363 -21.95 0.46 26.62
CA SER A 363 -23.20 -0.31 26.51
C SER A 363 -23.55 -0.75 25.08
N GLY A 364 -23.04 -0.06 24.06
CA GLY A 364 -23.13 -0.50 22.66
C GLY A 364 -22.30 -1.74 22.34
N GLY A 365 -21.33 -2.10 23.19
CA GLY A 365 -20.39 -3.17 22.92
C GLY A 365 -19.28 -2.78 21.93
N ALA A 366 -18.65 -3.77 21.31
CA ALA A 366 -17.66 -3.55 20.27
C ALA A 366 -18.36 -3.17 18.96
N VAL A 367 -17.83 -2.19 18.24
CA VAL A 367 -18.27 -1.87 16.88
C VAL A 367 -17.89 -3.04 15.97
N ASP A 368 -18.83 -3.53 15.18
CA ASP A 368 -18.56 -4.61 14.24
C ASP A 368 -17.87 -4.06 12.98
N VAL A 369 -16.56 -4.28 12.92
CA VAL A 369 -15.69 -3.93 11.80
C VAL A 369 -15.29 -5.14 10.96
N GLY A 370 -16.10 -6.20 10.99
CA GLY A 370 -15.91 -7.40 10.17
C GLY A 370 -15.31 -8.57 10.96
N ALA A 371 -15.67 -9.78 10.53
CA ALA A 371 -15.26 -11.00 11.21
C ALA A 371 -13.73 -11.14 11.24
N GLY A 372 -13.16 -11.36 12.44
CA GLY A 372 -11.73 -11.57 12.62
C GLY A 372 -10.86 -10.32 12.49
N ARG A 373 -11.44 -9.14 12.27
CA ARG A 373 -10.70 -7.90 12.07
C ARG A 373 -10.32 -7.22 13.37
N THR A 374 -9.12 -6.64 13.36
CA THR A 374 -8.65 -5.71 14.38
C THR A 374 -8.51 -4.30 13.83
N VAL A 375 -8.77 -3.31 14.68
CA VAL A 375 -8.64 -1.89 14.37
C VAL A 375 -7.26 -1.43 14.81
N LEU A 376 -6.48 -0.90 13.88
CA LEU A 376 -5.16 -0.33 14.14
C LEU A 376 -5.28 1.09 14.69
N THR A 377 -6.15 1.89 14.07
CA THR A 377 -6.46 3.26 14.51
C THR A 377 -7.82 3.68 13.99
N ALA A 378 -8.40 4.71 14.61
CA ALA A 378 -9.65 5.31 14.19
C ALA A 378 -9.60 6.84 14.29
N THR A 379 -10.43 7.49 13.49
CA THR A 379 -10.61 8.94 13.46
C THR A 379 -12.11 9.28 13.46
N GLY A 380 -12.49 10.37 14.11
CA GLY A 380 -13.86 10.84 14.20
C GLY A 380 -13.97 12.26 13.67
N GLY A 381 -14.82 12.48 12.67
CA GLY A 381 -15.11 13.81 12.14
C GLY A 381 -16.35 14.44 12.77
N GLN A 382 -17.09 15.23 12.00
CA GLN A 382 -18.33 15.86 12.51
C GLN A 382 -19.41 14.82 12.80
N ALA A 383 -19.71 14.02 11.78
CA ALA A 383 -20.82 13.09 11.75
C ALA A 383 -20.42 11.73 11.19
N ASN A 384 -19.12 11.44 11.15
CA ASN A 384 -18.56 10.21 10.64
C ASN A 384 -17.44 9.69 11.55
N THR A 385 -17.19 8.39 11.47
CA THR A 385 -16.04 7.71 12.06
C THR A 385 -15.41 6.86 10.98
N CYS A 386 -14.08 6.81 10.93
CA CYS A 386 -13.34 5.91 10.06
C CYS A 386 -12.34 5.09 10.87
N ALA A 387 -12.18 3.81 10.54
CA ALA A 387 -11.23 2.88 11.13
C ALA A 387 -10.30 2.30 10.07
N LEU A 388 -9.01 2.26 10.37
CA LEU A 388 -7.99 1.53 9.63
C LEU A 388 -7.86 0.14 10.25
N LEU A 389 -8.02 -0.91 9.44
CA LEU A 389 -8.00 -2.29 9.88
C LEU A 389 -6.62 -2.93 9.69
N ASP A 390 -6.40 -4.08 10.32
CA ASP A 390 -5.17 -4.89 10.19
C ASP A 390 -4.79 -5.22 8.75
N ASN A 391 -5.75 -5.50 7.88
CA ASN A 391 -5.48 -5.73 6.45
C ASN A 391 -5.30 -4.45 5.61
N LEU A 392 -5.13 -3.30 6.26
CA LEU A 392 -4.91 -1.99 5.64
C LEU A 392 -6.07 -1.48 4.78
N THR A 393 -7.27 -2.04 4.97
CA THR A 393 -8.51 -1.45 4.44
C THR A 393 -9.08 -0.44 5.41
N VAL A 394 -9.88 0.48 4.89
CA VAL A 394 -10.52 1.53 5.67
C VAL A 394 -12.02 1.33 5.64
N ARG A 395 -12.65 1.44 6.80
CA ARG A 395 -14.11 1.49 6.91
C ARG A 395 -14.51 2.83 7.49
N CYS A 396 -15.41 3.53 6.81
CA CYS A 396 -16.03 4.73 7.33
C CYS A 396 -17.54 4.53 7.45
N TRP A 397 -18.10 5.05 8.52
CA TRP A 397 -19.53 5.05 8.79
C TRP A 397 -19.97 6.39 9.37
N GLY A 398 -21.28 6.60 9.46
CA GLY A 398 -21.90 7.89 9.75
C GLY A 398 -22.52 8.51 8.51
N LYS A 399 -22.46 9.84 8.42
CA LYS A 399 -23.18 10.61 7.40
C LYS A 399 -22.70 10.34 5.96
N GLY A 400 -23.64 9.97 5.09
CA GLY A 400 -23.42 9.76 3.66
C GLY A 400 -22.81 10.97 2.95
N GLY A 401 -22.05 10.70 1.87
CA GLY A 401 -21.31 11.72 1.12
C GLY A 401 -20.07 12.30 1.82
N THR A 402 -19.82 11.94 3.09
CA THR A 402 -18.57 12.28 3.82
C THR A 402 -17.75 11.06 4.21
N ILE A 403 -18.25 9.86 3.90
CA ILE A 403 -17.65 8.56 4.26
C ILE A 403 -17.07 7.81 3.06
N GLY A 404 -17.05 8.42 1.86
CA GLY A 404 -16.34 7.85 0.71
C GLY A 404 -16.86 6.49 0.25
N THR A 405 -18.18 6.27 0.29
CA THR A 405 -18.77 4.99 -0.17
C THR A 405 -19.25 5.06 -1.61
N GLY A 406 -19.09 6.19 -2.30
CA GLY A 406 -19.72 6.44 -3.62
C GLY A 406 -21.24 6.57 -3.53
N THR A 407 -21.76 6.82 -2.32
CA THR A 407 -23.19 7.05 -2.10
C THR A 407 -23.44 8.15 -1.07
N ASN A 408 -24.65 8.70 -1.10
CA ASN A 408 -25.15 9.63 -0.09
C ASN A 408 -25.93 8.93 1.04
N ALA A 409 -25.89 7.60 1.12
CA ALA A 409 -26.50 6.84 2.20
C ALA A 409 -25.65 6.94 3.47
N ASN A 410 -26.30 7.09 4.61
CA ASN A 410 -25.65 6.92 5.89
C ASN A 410 -25.29 5.44 6.09
N VAL A 411 -24.32 5.19 6.96
CA VAL A 411 -23.90 3.84 7.34
C VAL A 411 -23.85 3.79 8.86
N GLY A 412 -24.31 2.69 9.44
CA GLY A 412 -24.32 2.53 10.90
C GLY A 412 -25.66 2.92 11.53
N ASP A 413 -26.62 3.45 10.76
CA ASP A 413 -27.93 3.90 11.21
C ASP A 413 -29.04 2.84 11.10
N ASP A 414 -28.96 1.90 10.16
CA ASP A 414 -29.80 0.70 10.15
C ASP A 414 -29.07 -0.59 9.71
N GLU A 415 -27.76 -0.48 9.48
CA GLU A 415 -26.83 -1.55 9.12
C GLU A 415 -25.54 -1.45 9.91
N LEU A 416 -24.77 -2.53 10.00
CA LEU A 416 -23.45 -2.47 10.66
C LEU A 416 -22.37 -1.99 9.68
N PRO A 417 -21.28 -1.38 10.17
CA PRO A 417 -20.10 -1.11 9.35
C PRO A 417 -19.52 -2.38 8.69
N SER A 418 -19.85 -3.57 9.20
CA SER A 418 -19.49 -4.86 8.62
C SER A 418 -20.28 -5.30 7.41
N ASP A 419 -21.48 -4.74 7.23
CA ASP A 419 -22.38 -5.11 6.14
C ASP A 419 -22.18 -4.25 4.88
N VAL A 420 -21.34 -3.21 4.97
CA VAL A 420 -21.05 -2.30 3.87
C VAL A 420 -19.67 -2.57 3.24
N PRO A 421 -19.51 -2.29 1.93
CA PRO A 421 -18.21 -2.41 1.27
C PRO A 421 -17.12 -1.61 1.99
N VAL A 422 -15.93 -2.22 2.11
CA VAL A 422 -14.73 -1.51 2.57
C VAL A 422 -14.37 -0.40 1.58
N ILE A 423 -13.82 0.69 2.09
CA ILE A 423 -13.13 1.66 1.25
C ILE A 423 -11.74 1.10 0.96
N ASN A 424 -11.55 0.71 -0.30
CA ASN A 424 -10.43 -0.13 -0.67
C ASN A 424 -9.33 0.64 -1.40
N TYR A 425 -8.64 1.54 -0.70
CA TYR A 425 -7.46 2.27 -1.21
C TYR A 425 -6.33 1.37 -1.71
N THR A 426 -6.39 0.08 -1.38
CA THR A 426 -5.28 -0.85 -1.40
C THR A 426 -4.67 -1.12 -2.77
N GLY A 427 -5.21 -0.57 -3.86
CA GLY A 427 -4.76 -1.02 -5.16
C GLY A 427 -4.92 -2.55 -5.31
N SER A 428 -5.68 -3.22 -4.42
CA SER A 428 -5.71 -4.67 -4.34
C SER A 428 -6.71 -5.21 -5.33
N ALA A 429 -6.32 -6.28 -5.99
CA ALA A 429 -7.00 -6.73 -7.18
C ALA A 429 -7.18 -8.25 -7.15
N ALA A 430 -8.40 -8.67 -7.48
CA ALA A 430 -8.70 -10.06 -7.75
C ALA A 430 -8.18 -10.45 -9.13
N TYR A 431 -7.65 -11.66 -9.22
CA TYR A 431 -7.30 -12.26 -10.48
C TYR A 431 -8.54 -12.72 -11.24
N VAL A 432 -8.64 -12.33 -12.51
CA VAL A 432 -9.64 -12.84 -13.44
C VAL A 432 -8.93 -13.68 -14.51
N PRO A 433 -9.13 -15.00 -14.52
CA PRO A 433 -8.55 -15.86 -15.54
C PRO A 433 -9.13 -15.58 -16.93
N LEU A 434 -8.30 -15.75 -17.96
CA LEU A 434 -8.72 -15.67 -19.36
C LEU A 434 -8.25 -16.89 -20.15
N SER A 435 -9.06 -17.30 -21.12
CA SER A 435 -8.59 -18.18 -22.19
C SER A 435 -7.36 -17.54 -22.87
N PRO A 436 -6.26 -18.27 -23.10
CA PRO A 436 -5.02 -17.67 -23.59
C PRO A 436 -5.20 -16.94 -24.92
N ALA A 437 -4.82 -15.66 -24.96
CA ALA A 437 -5.01 -14.80 -26.13
C ALA A 437 -3.72 -14.05 -26.49
N ARG A 438 -3.57 -13.68 -27.77
CA ARG A 438 -2.42 -12.91 -28.26
C ARG A 438 -2.74 -11.41 -28.29
N LEU A 439 -1.90 -10.62 -27.64
CA LEU A 439 -2.01 -9.14 -27.61
C LEU A 439 -1.08 -8.47 -28.64
N ALA A 440 0.11 -9.01 -28.84
CA ALA A 440 1.05 -8.47 -29.84
C ALA A 440 1.94 -9.56 -30.44
N ASP A 441 2.26 -9.41 -31.72
CA ASP A 441 3.29 -10.21 -32.39
C ASP A 441 3.94 -9.37 -33.48
N THR A 442 5.16 -8.95 -33.20
CA THR A 442 5.91 -8.04 -34.08
C THR A 442 6.45 -8.72 -35.33
N ARG A 443 6.34 -10.05 -35.46
CA ARG A 443 6.80 -10.79 -36.63
C ARG A 443 5.92 -10.48 -37.85
N PRO A 444 6.51 -10.43 -39.06
CA PRO A 444 5.77 -10.11 -40.27
C PRO A 444 4.81 -11.24 -40.67
N GLY A 445 3.61 -10.87 -41.11
CA GLY A 445 2.64 -11.81 -41.71
C GLY A 445 1.94 -12.77 -40.74
N LEU A 446 2.09 -12.56 -39.42
CA LEU A 446 1.36 -13.31 -38.39
C LEU A 446 0.22 -12.49 -37.80
N ASP A 447 -0.86 -13.20 -37.45
CA ASP A 447 -2.06 -12.61 -36.84
C ASP A 447 -1.74 -12.03 -35.45
N ALA A 448 -2.20 -10.81 -35.24
CA ALA A 448 -2.22 -10.08 -33.98
C ALA A 448 -3.32 -9.00 -34.07
N PRO A 449 -3.79 -8.44 -32.93
CA PRO A 449 -4.76 -7.34 -32.93
C PRO A 449 -4.38 -6.19 -33.87
N ALA A 450 -5.40 -5.55 -34.45
CA ALA A 450 -5.22 -4.46 -35.39
C ALA A 450 -4.55 -3.26 -34.69
N GLY A 451 -3.51 -2.69 -35.31
CA GLY A 451 -2.75 -1.59 -34.69
C GLY A 451 -1.65 -2.04 -33.72
N SER A 452 -1.52 -3.35 -33.45
CA SER A 452 -0.39 -3.88 -32.66
C SER A 452 0.96 -3.57 -33.34
N PRO A 453 2.04 -3.38 -32.55
CA PRO A 453 3.37 -3.11 -33.09
C PRO A 453 3.85 -4.19 -34.08
N LYS A 454 4.48 -3.78 -35.18
CA LYS A 454 5.04 -4.67 -36.21
C LYS A 454 6.46 -4.27 -36.59
N GLY A 455 7.26 -5.27 -36.97
CA GLY A 455 8.66 -5.10 -37.37
C GLY A 455 9.65 -5.53 -36.28
N THR A 456 10.93 -5.56 -36.61
CA THR A 456 11.97 -5.87 -35.62
C THR A 456 12.11 -4.69 -34.66
N VAL A 457 12.18 -4.97 -33.36
CA VAL A 457 12.51 -3.98 -32.34
C VAL A 457 14.02 -3.96 -32.20
N GLU A 458 14.64 -2.82 -32.52
CA GLU A 458 16.09 -2.67 -32.47
C GLU A 458 16.61 -2.75 -31.03
N ALA A 459 17.91 -3.03 -30.88
CA ALA A 459 18.57 -3.00 -29.58
C ALA A 459 18.46 -1.59 -28.97
N GLY A 460 17.99 -1.50 -27.73
CA GLY A 460 17.69 -0.23 -27.07
C GLY A 460 16.29 0.32 -27.38
N GLY A 461 15.49 -0.37 -28.17
CA GLY A 461 14.13 0.02 -28.54
C GLY A 461 13.07 -0.37 -27.50
N THR A 462 11.95 0.35 -27.55
CA THR A 462 10.74 0.08 -26.75
C THR A 462 9.53 0.04 -27.67
N ILE A 463 8.58 -0.86 -27.38
CA ILE A 463 7.24 -0.84 -27.96
C ILE A 463 6.19 -0.72 -26.86
N ASP A 464 5.06 -0.08 -27.17
CA ASP A 464 3.89 -0.08 -26.30
C ASP A 464 2.85 -1.06 -26.85
N VAL A 465 2.30 -1.87 -25.95
CA VAL A 465 1.29 -2.89 -26.26
C VAL A 465 0.00 -2.49 -25.56
N GLN A 466 -1.06 -2.29 -26.36
CA GLN A 466 -2.42 -2.11 -25.82
C GLN A 466 -2.83 -3.41 -25.11
N VAL A 467 -3.24 -3.30 -23.85
CA VAL A 467 -3.71 -4.45 -23.08
C VAL A 467 -5.18 -4.33 -22.72
N THR A 468 -5.67 -3.15 -22.31
CA THR A 468 -7.11 -2.97 -22.06
C THR A 468 -7.89 -2.96 -23.37
N GLY A 469 -9.10 -3.54 -23.35
CA GLY A 469 -9.96 -3.71 -24.52
C GLY A 469 -9.54 -4.83 -25.48
N GLU A 470 -8.46 -5.55 -25.19
CA GLU A 470 -7.88 -6.57 -26.08
C GLU A 470 -7.78 -7.93 -25.39
N GLY A 471 -7.87 -9.02 -26.16
CA GLY A 471 -7.64 -10.37 -25.65
C GLY A 471 -8.57 -10.84 -24.52
N GLY A 472 -9.73 -10.20 -24.33
CA GLY A 472 -10.67 -10.49 -23.24
C GLY A 472 -10.49 -9.62 -21.99
N ILE A 473 -9.50 -8.71 -22.00
CA ILE A 473 -9.26 -7.75 -20.93
C ILE A 473 -10.24 -6.56 -21.09
N PRO A 474 -10.93 -6.11 -20.02
CA PRO A 474 -11.82 -4.95 -20.05
C PRO A 474 -11.12 -3.65 -20.46
N ASP A 475 -11.91 -2.64 -20.86
CA ASP A 475 -11.39 -1.33 -21.28
C ASP A 475 -10.85 -0.50 -20.10
N ASN A 476 -11.40 -0.68 -18.89
CA ASN A 476 -11.10 0.11 -17.69
C ASN A 476 -10.91 -0.78 -16.46
N ASP A 477 -10.43 -0.19 -15.36
CA ASP A 477 -10.31 -0.79 -14.02
C ASP A 477 -9.36 -2.00 -13.95
N VAL A 478 -8.48 -2.13 -14.94
CA VAL A 478 -7.45 -3.18 -15.00
C VAL A 478 -6.18 -2.69 -14.34
N TYR A 479 -5.81 -3.36 -13.25
CA TYR A 479 -4.69 -2.96 -12.43
C TYR A 479 -3.41 -3.56 -12.99
N ALA A 480 -3.36 -4.87 -13.15
CA ALA A 480 -2.20 -5.56 -13.70
C ALA A 480 -2.64 -6.63 -14.69
N VAL A 481 -1.73 -7.06 -15.55
CA VAL A 481 -1.97 -8.13 -16.52
C VAL A 481 -0.95 -9.24 -16.34
N VAL A 482 -1.41 -10.48 -16.52
CA VAL A 482 -0.55 -11.66 -16.55
C VAL A 482 -0.21 -11.97 -18.00
N LEU A 483 1.04 -11.73 -18.37
CA LEU A 483 1.53 -11.90 -19.73
C LEU A 483 2.58 -13.01 -19.80
N ASN A 484 2.63 -13.72 -20.92
CA ASN A 484 3.86 -14.37 -21.35
C ASN A 484 4.53 -13.49 -22.41
N VAL A 485 5.73 -13.01 -22.10
CA VAL A 485 6.54 -12.22 -23.02
C VAL A 485 7.59 -13.13 -23.64
N ALA A 486 7.63 -13.19 -24.97
CA ALA A 486 8.59 -14.00 -25.71
C ALA A 486 9.43 -13.16 -26.67
N MET A 487 10.73 -13.41 -26.66
CA MET A 487 11.67 -12.94 -27.66
C MET A 487 11.82 -14.00 -28.75
N ALA A 488 11.51 -13.64 -29.99
CA ALA A 488 11.66 -14.46 -31.16
C ALA A 488 12.71 -13.86 -32.12
N SER A 489 13.57 -14.71 -32.67
CA SER A 489 14.67 -14.30 -33.58
C SER A 489 15.48 -13.11 -33.02
N PRO A 490 16.06 -13.24 -31.81
CA PRO A 490 16.83 -12.16 -31.20
C PRO A 490 18.02 -11.75 -32.08
N THR A 491 18.31 -10.46 -32.13
CA THR A 491 19.44 -9.90 -32.90
C THR A 491 20.74 -9.85 -32.10
N GLY A 492 20.66 -10.02 -30.78
CA GLY A 492 21.81 -10.06 -29.88
C GLY A 492 21.43 -10.54 -28.48
N PHE A 493 22.44 -10.77 -27.65
CA PHE A 493 22.24 -11.08 -26.23
C PHE A 493 21.69 -9.85 -25.49
N GLY A 494 20.81 -10.07 -24.54
CA GLY A 494 20.22 -8.98 -23.77
C GLY A 494 19.10 -9.44 -22.85
N PHE A 495 18.17 -8.53 -22.62
CA PHE A 495 17.00 -8.75 -21.78
C PHE A 495 15.82 -7.91 -22.26
N VAL A 496 14.62 -8.28 -21.80
CA VAL A 496 13.40 -7.47 -21.92
C VAL A 496 12.99 -6.97 -20.55
N THR A 497 12.58 -5.70 -20.49
CA THR A 497 11.95 -5.09 -19.32
C THR A 497 10.51 -4.71 -19.68
N ALA A 498 9.56 -5.15 -18.88
CA ALA A 498 8.14 -4.84 -18.98
C ALA A 498 7.73 -3.92 -17.83
N TYR A 499 6.99 -2.85 -18.14
CA TYR A 499 6.62 -1.81 -17.18
C TYR A 499 5.38 -1.04 -17.66
N PRO A 500 4.61 -0.40 -16.75
CA PRO A 500 3.45 0.40 -17.14
C PRO A 500 3.83 1.50 -18.13
N ALA A 501 3.08 1.63 -19.23
CA ALA A 501 3.35 2.68 -20.22
C ALA A 501 3.17 4.07 -19.61
N GLY A 502 3.92 5.06 -20.11
CA GLY A 502 3.94 6.42 -19.55
C GLY A 502 4.85 6.59 -18.33
N SER A 503 5.31 5.50 -17.70
CA SER A 503 6.28 5.56 -16.59
C SER A 503 7.74 5.52 -17.07
N SER A 504 8.68 5.84 -16.18
CA SER A 504 10.10 5.64 -16.46
C SER A 504 10.45 4.15 -16.45
N ARG A 505 11.41 3.72 -17.27
CA ARG A 505 11.80 2.31 -17.32
C ARG A 505 12.54 1.88 -16.04
N PRO A 506 12.11 0.81 -15.35
CA PRO A 506 12.82 0.26 -14.20
C PRO A 506 14.15 -0.40 -14.60
N THR A 507 14.99 -0.71 -13.61
CA THR A 507 16.24 -1.46 -13.80
C THR A 507 16.03 -2.98 -13.82
N ALA A 508 14.81 -3.44 -13.51
CA ALA A 508 14.43 -4.85 -13.52
C ALA A 508 14.50 -5.46 -14.93
N ALA A 509 14.88 -6.74 -15.00
CA ALA A 509 14.99 -7.47 -16.26
C ALA A 509 14.10 -8.72 -16.23
N ASN A 510 12.94 -8.65 -16.87
CA ASN A 510 11.93 -9.72 -16.79
C ASN A 510 12.29 -10.95 -17.62
N LEU A 511 12.83 -10.79 -18.83
CA LEU A 511 13.22 -11.91 -19.69
C LEU A 511 14.69 -11.79 -20.06
N ASN A 512 15.52 -12.76 -19.67
CA ASN A 512 16.89 -12.85 -20.17
C ASN A 512 16.97 -13.60 -21.50
N VAL A 513 17.69 -13.02 -22.46
CA VAL A 513 17.86 -13.56 -23.82
C VAL A 513 19.35 -13.80 -24.07
N GLN A 514 19.72 -15.08 -24.20
CA GLN A 514 21.06 -15.47 -24.60
C GLN A 514 21.00 -16.25 -25.91
N ASP A 515 20.67 -17.54 -25.88
CA ASP A 515 20.69 -18.36 -27.07
C ASP A 515 19.29 -18.61 -27.64
N GLY A 516 18.94 -17.84 -28.68
CA GLY A 516 17.72 -18.02 -29.47
C GLY A 516 16.44 -17.61 -28.73
N ASN A 517 15.31 -18.17 -29.16
CA ASN A 517 14.00 -17.77 -28.62
C ASN A 517 13.89 -18.11 -27.12
N ALA A 518 13.35 -17.17 -26.36
CA ALA A 518 13.14 -17.30 -24.92
C ALA A 518 11.81 -16.66 -24.53
N SER A 519 11.22 -17.13 -23.44
CA SER A 519 9.98 -16.57 -22.87
C SER A 519 10.04 -16.57 -21.36
N ASN A 520 9.31 -15.63 -20.75
CA ASN A 520 9.04 -15.63 -19.33
C ASN A 520 7.63 -15.07 -19.09
N SER A 521 6.94 -15.65 -18.11
CA SER A 521 5.72 -15.08 -17.57
C SER A 521 6.05 -13.82 -16.76
N VAL A 522 5.15 -12.84 -16.77
CA VAL A 522 5.32 -11.57 -16.07
C VAL A 522 3.97 -11.08 -15.58
N ILE A 523 3.95 -10.47 -14.40
CA ILE A 523 2.81 -9.68 -13.92
C ILE A 523 3.23 -8.22 -14.01
N VAL A 524 2.48 -7.42 -14.78
CA VAL A 524 2.87 -6.05 -15.09
C VAL A 524 1.72 -5.10 -14.78
N PRO A 525 1.95 -4.04 -13.98
CA PRO A 525 0.98 -2.96 -13.83
C PRO A 525 0.66 -2.32 -15.19
N VAL A 526 -0.61 -1.95 -15.38
CA VAL A 526 -1.08 -1.25 -16.58
C VAL A 526 -0.93 0.25 -16.39
N GLY A 527 -0.44 0.96 -17.40
CA GLY A 527 -0.37 2.43 -17.40
C GLY A 527 -1.75 3.07 -17.59
N ASP A 528 -1.86 4.37 -17.28
CA ASP A 528 -3.14 5.10 -17.33
C ASP A 528 -3.81 5.12 -18.72
N ASP A 529 -3.03 4.89 -19.78
CA ASP A 529 -3.53 4.78 -21.15
C ASP A 529 -3.92 3.36 -21.56
N GLY A 530 -3.95 2.41 -20.62
CA GLY A 530 -4.33 1.02 -20.84
C GLY A 530 -3.23 0.18 -21.49
N LYS A 531 -1.96 0.65 -21.50
CA LYS A 531 -0.83 -0.03 -22.16
C LYS A 531 0.26 -0.48 -21.21
N VAL A 532 1.07 -1.40 -21.72
CA VAL A 532 2.34 -1.85 -21.14
C VAL A 532 3.48 -1.59 -22.13
N SER A 533 4.61 -1.06 -21.65
CA SER A 533 5.81 -0.86 -22.43
C SER A 533 6.76 -2.05 -22.31
N LEU A 534 7.34 -2.47 -23.43
CA LEU A 534 8.37 -3.52 -23.50
C LEU A 534 9.65 -2.97 -24.13
N TYR A 535 10.68 -2.83 -23.29
CA TYR A 535 12.02 -2.45 -23.72
C TYR A 535 12.88 -3.69 -23.99
N THR A 536 13.70 -3.69 -25.04
CA THR A 536 14.70 -4.74 -25.30
C THR A 536 16.11 -4.17 -25.42
N SER A 537 17.09 -4.77 -24.71
CA SER A 537 18.49 -4.37 -24.83
C SER A 537 19.24 -5.04 -25.98
N GLY A 538 18.79 -6.22 -26.43
CA GLY A 538 19.45 -7.02 -27.48
C GLY A 538 18.78 -6.95 -28.86
N GLY A 539 17.54 -6.51 -28.92
CA GLY A 539 16.72 -6.45 -30.13
C GLY A 539 16.18 -7.81 -30.60
N GLY A 540 15.15 -7.78 -31.45
CA GLY A 540 14.47 -8.97 -31.97
C GLY A 540 12.98 -8.74 -32.22
N HIS A 541 12.21 -9.82 -32.33
CA HIS A 541 10.75 -9.75 -32.36
C HIS A 541 10.16 -10.08 -30.99
N LEU A 542 9.26 -9.23 -30.52
CA LEU A 542 8.45 -9.48 -29.32
C LEU A 542 7.12 -10.12 -29.70
N VAL A 543 6.72 -11.12 -28.92
CA VAL A 543 5.40 -11.76 -28.91
C VAL A 543 4.87 -11.68 -27.50
N VAL A 544 3.60 -11.28 -27.35
CA VAL A 544 2.95 -11.04 -26.07
C VAL A 544 1.61 -11.73 -26.07
N ASP A 545 1.46 -12.69 -25.17
CA ASP A 545 0.23 -13.44 -24.94
C ASP A 545 -0.27 -13.13 -23.51
N THR A 546 -1.59 -13.11 -23.29
CA THR A 546 -2.23 -12.89 -21.98
C THR A 546 -2.96 -14.14 -21.49
N PHE A 547 -3.02 -14.31 -20.17
CA PHE A 547 -3.63 -15.47 -19.49
C PHE A 547 -4.64 -15.05 -18.41
N GLY A 548 -4.75 -13.75 -18.15
CA GLY A 548 -5.60 -13.18 -17.14
C GLY A 548 -5.16 -11.77 -16.77
N TYR A 549 -5.94 -11.15 -15.89
CA TYR A 549 -5.73 -9.77 -15.47
C TYR A 549 -6.19 -9.60 -14.03
N PHE A 550 -5.81 -8.49 -13.43
CA PHE A 550 -6.16 -8.13 -12.07
C PHE A 550 -7.07 -6.92 -12.11
N VAL A 551 -8.24 -7.01 -11.50
CA VAL A 551 -9.19 -5.90 -11.35
C VAL A 551 -9.51 -5.66 -9.91
N GLN A 552 -9.88 -4.42 -9.61
CA GLN A 552 -10.44 -4.08 -8.32
C GLN A 552 -11.61 -5.01 -7.99
N THR A 553 -11.60 -5.53 -6.76
CA THR A 553 -12.71 -6.31 -6.24
C THR A 553 -13.18 -5.76 -4.90
N GLY A 554 -14.47 -5.92 -4.64
CA GLY A 554 -15.07 -5.71 -3.32
C GLY A 554 -14.92 -6.97 -2.46
N SER A 555 -15.98 -7.35 -1.74
CA SER A 555 -16.03 -8.57 -0.92
C SER A 555 -16.17 -9.87 -1.72
N SER A 556 -15.61 -9.97 -2.93
CA SER A 556 -15.70 -11.20 -3.73
C SER A 556 -14.78 -12.27 -3.13
N THR A 557 -15.23 -13.51 -3.15
CA THR A 557 -14.42 -14.70 -2.83
C THR A 557 -13.55 -15.15 -4.00
N SER A 558 -13.83 -14.66 -5.22
CA SER A 558 -13.14 -15.05 -6.46
C SER A 558 -11.86 -14.26 -6.71
N GLY A 559 -10.92 -14.90 -7.40
CA GLY A 559 -9.66 -14.31 -7.81
C GLY A 559 -8.64 -14.10 -6.69
N ARG A 560 -8.82 -14.78 -5.55
CA ARG A 560 -7.91 -14.74 -4.41
C ARG A 560 -6.84 -15.82 -4.52
N GLN A 561 -5.59 -15.44 -4.32
CA GLN A 561 -4.45 -16.34 -4.38
C GLN A 561 -4.31 -17.11 -3.08
N ILE A 562 -4.32 -18.44 -3.18
CA ILE A 562 -4.06 -19.33 -2.06
C ILE A 562 -2.77 -20.09 -2.34
N GLY A 563 -1.78 -19.88 -1.47
CA GLY A 563 -0.52 -20.61 -1.51
C GLY A 563 -0.70 -22.06 -1.06
N VAL A 564 0.01 -22.99 -1.69
CA VAL A 564 0.13 -24.37 -1.21
C VAL A 564 1.60 -24.69 -0.93
N THR A 565 1.87 -25.70 -0.10
CA THR A 565 3.24 -26.20 0.03
C THR A 565 3.74 -26.66 -1.34
N PRO A 566 4.83 -26.07 -1.87
CA PRO A 566 5.28 -26.39 -3.22
C PRO A 566 5.57 -27.88 -3.37
N SER A 567 5.00 -28.51 -4.41
CA SER A 567 5.20 -29.94 -4.66
C SER A 567 5.06 -30.29 -6.15
N ARG A 568 5.62 -31.43 -6.56
CA ARG A 568 5.53 -31.89 -7.95
C ARG A 568 4.18 -32.52 -8.25
N ILE A 569 3.46 -31.98 -9.22
CA ILE A 569 2.13 -32.44 -9.61
C ILE A 569 2.17 -33.51 -10.71
N PHE A 570 3.11 -33.41 -11.66
CA PHE A 570 3.37 -34.48 -12.64
C PHE A 570 4.82 -34.51 -13.12
N ASP A 571 5.25 -35.68 -13.60
CA ASP A 571 6.59 -35.89 -14.16
C ASP A 571 6.57 -36.98 -15.23
N THR A 572 6.80 -36.60 -16.47
CA THR A 572 6.82 -37.55 -17.60
C THR A 572 8.17 -38.27 -17.76
N ARG A 573 9.20 -37.92 -16.98
CA ARG A 573 10.51 -38.59 -17.07
C ARG A 573 10.41 -40.05 -16.61
N PRO A 574 11.16 -40.98 -17.21
CA PRO A 574 11.17 -42.37 -16.78
C PRO A 574 11.70 -42.51 -15.33
N GLY A 575 11.14 -43.44 -14.57
CA GLY A 575 11.62 -43.79 -13.23
C GLY A 575 11.17 -42.87 -12.09
N THR A 576 10.32 -41.87 -12.38
CA THR A 576 9.75 -40.97 -11.36
C THR A 576 8.40 -41.50 -10.85
N PRO A 577 8.08 -41.36 -9.54
CA PRO A 577 6.83 -41.84 -8.97
C PRO A 577 5.60 -40.96 -9.28
N GLN A 578 5.80 -39.71 -9.71
CA GLN A 578 4.73 -38.75 -9.98
C GLN A 578 3.84 -39.18 -11.18
N PRO A 579 2.58 -38.71 -11.28
CA PRO A 579 1.69 -39.09 -12.36
C PRO A 579 2.13 -38.51 -13.72
N GLY A 580 1.50 -38.99 -14.80
CA GLY A 580 1.75 -38.57 -16.18
C GLY A 580 2.30 -39.69 -17.09
N PRO A 581 2.14 -39.57 -18.43
CA PRO A 581 2.67 -40.55 -19.37
C PRO A 581 4.21 -40.58 -19.30
N LYS A 582 4.79 -41.76 -19.09
CA LYS A 582 6.24 -41.93 -18.98
C LYS A 582 6.86 -41.97 -20.36
N GLY A 583 7.71 -40.99 -20.66
CA GLY A 583 8.27 -40.75 -21.99
C GLY A 583 8.18 -39.28 -22.38
N LYS A 584 8.80 -38.92 -23.50
CA LYS A 584 8.57 -37.58 -24.08
C LYS A 584 7.17 -37.54 -24.67
N ILE A 585 6.49 -36.42 -24.48
CA ILE A 585 5.32 -36.09 -25.31
C ILE A 585 5.83 -35.88 -26.74
N GLY A 586 5.15 -36.47 -27.72
CA GLY A 586 5.58 -36.41 -29.12
C GLY A 586 5.38 -35.03 -29.72
N ALA A 587 6.12 -34.73 -30.79
CA ALA A 587 5.94 -33.49 -31.53
C ALA A 587 4.55 -33.46 -32.17
N GLY A 588 3.75 -32.45 -31.85
CA GLY A 588 2.36 -32.34 -32.28
C GLY A 588 1.36 -33.02 -31.33
N ASP A 589 1.83 -33.69 -30.27
CA ASP A 589 0.96 -34.37 -29.30
C ASP A 589 0.64 -33.47 -28.11
N THR A 590 -0.48 -33.81 -27.46
CA THR A 590 -1.00 -33.15 -26.25
C THR A 590 -1.20 -34.19 -25.15
N MET A 591 -0.82 -33.83 -23.92
CA MET A 591 -1.21 -34.57 -22.72
C MET A 591 -2.22 -33.76 -21.90
N GLU A 592 -3.11 -34.45 -21.20
CA GLU A 592 -4.08 -33.86 -20.26
C GLU A 592 -3.78 -34.35 -18.84
N VAL A 593 -3.91 -33.46 -17.86
CA VAL A 593 -3.60 -33.75 -16.46
C VAL A 593 -4.63 -33.12 -15.53
N GLN A 594 -5.03 -33.88 -14.50
CA GLN A 594 -5.82 -33.38 -13.37
C GLN A 594 -4.95 -32.50 -12.48
N VAL A 595 -5.42 -31.29 -12.19
CA VAL A 595 -4.70 -30.33 -11.33
C VAL A 595 -5.47 -29.93 -10.07
N THR A 596 -6.78 -30.14 -10.02
CA THR A 596 -7.57 -30.04 -8.78
C THR A 596 -7.66 -31.38 -8.04
N ASP A 597 -8.14 -31.36 -6.80
CA ASP A 597 -8.20 -32.53 -5.90
C ASP A 597 -6.85 -33.25 -5.74
N THR A 598 -5.76 -32.48 -5.78
CA THR A 598 -4.39 -33.01 -5.71
C THR A 598 -3.42 -31.96 -5.17
N ASN A 599 -2.35 -32.40 -4.51
CA ASN A 599 -1.23 -31.55 -4.08
C ASN A 599 -1.61 -30.27 -3.30
N GLY A 600 -2.73 -30.30 -2.55
CA GLY A 600 -3.23 -29.16 -1.77
C GLY A 600 -4.22 -28.24 -2.49
N ILE A 601 -4.49 -28.48 -3.78
CA ILE A 601 -5.53 -27.78 -4.52
C ILE A 601 -6.88 -28.49 -4.25
N PRO A 602 -7.94 -27.76 -3.82
CA PRO A 602 -9.28 -28.32 -3.63
C PRO A 602 -9.90 -28.87 -4.92
N ALA A 603 -10.97 -29.66 -4.80
CA ALA A 603 -11.72 -30.15 -5.97
C ALA A 603 -12.55 -29.06 -6.65
N ASP A 604 -13.14 -28.16 -5.86
CA ASP A 604 -14.01 -27.05 -6.26
C ASP A 604 -13.47 -25.72 -5.68
N GLY A 605 -13.98 -24.56 -6.11
CA GLY A 605 -13.53 -23.27 -5.59
C GLY A 605 -12.24 -22.78 -6.23
N VAL A 606 -11.91 -23.22 -7.45
CA VAL A 606 -10.63 -23.00 -8.13
C VAL A 606 -10.87 -22.48 -9.53
N SER A 607 -10.43 -21.26 -9.81
CA SER A 607 -10.55 -20.61 -11.13
C SER A 607 -9.28 -20.79 -11.97
N ALA A 608 -8.10 -20.84 -11.35
CA ALA A 608 -6.82 -21.03 -12.03
C ALA A 608 -5.76 -21.66 -11.12
N VAL A 609 -4.74 -22.29 -11.70
CA VAL A 609 -3.60 -22.87 -10.98
C VAL A 609 -2.29 -22.15 -11.31
N ILE A 610 -1.38 -22.10 -10.34
CA ILE A 610 -0.04 -21.53 -10.45
C ILE A 610 0.97 -22.67 -10.46
N LEU A 611 1.57 -22.91 -11.63
CA LEU A 611 2.51 -24.00 -11.88
C LEU A 611 3.85 -23.46 -12.37
N ASN A 612 4.97 -24.06 -11.98
CA ASN A 612 6.21 -23.95 -12.74
C ASN A 612 6.31 -25.15 -13.69
N VAL A 613 6.13 -24.94 -14.99
CA VAL A 613 6.19 -26.00 -15.99
C VAL A 613 7.57 -26.01 -16.64
N THR A 614 8.23 -27.16 -16.67
CA THR A 614 9.57 -27.33 -17.22
C THR A 614 9.57 -28.30 -18.39
N ALA A 615 10.00 -27.80 -19.55
CA ALA A 615 10.33 -28.62 -20.71
C ALA A 615 11.77 -29.13 -20.56
N VAL A 616 11.93 -30.45 -20.42
CA VAL A 616 13.22 -31.12 -20.20
C VAL A 616 13.61 -31.92 -21.45
N GLN A 617 14.83 -31.71 -21.92
CA GLN A 617 15.44 -32.42 -23.04
C GLN A 617 14.58 -32.43 -24.32
N ALA A 618 14.15 -31.26 -24.80
CA ALA A 618 13.39 -31.18 -26.07
C ALA A 618 14.16 -31.78 -27.26
N ASN A 619 13.45 -32.34 -28.25
CA ASN A 619 14.08 -32.94 -29.44
C ASN A 619 14.58 -31.90 -30.46
N GLY A 620 14.22 -30.63 -30.28
CA GLY A 620 14.61 -29.52 -31.16
C GLY A 620 13.97 -28.21 -30.73
N PRO A 621 14.29 -27.11 -31.46
CA PRO A 621 13.65 -25.83 -31.26
C PRO A 621 12.12 -25.96 -31.37
N GLY A 622 11.39 -25.29 -30.49
CA GLY A 622 9.94 -25.43 -30.41
C GLY A 622 9.36 -24.70 -29.22
N PHE A 623 8.13 -25.05 -28.87
CA PHE A 623 7.41 -24.49 -27.74
C PHE A 623 6.48 -25.49 -27.07
N VAL A 624 6.08 -25.16 -25.85
CA VAL A 624 5.00 -25.81 -25.10
C VAL A 624 3.87 -24.80 -24.93
N THR A 625 2.64 -25.24 -25.19
CA THR A 625 1.41 -24.47 -24.95
C THR A 625 0.61 -25.19 -23.87
N VAL A 626 0.23 -24.46 -22.82
CA VAL A 626 -0.64 -24.91 -21.74
C VAL A 626 -1.98 -24.20 -21.88
N PHE A 627 -3.08 -24.93 -21.72
CA PHE A 627 -4.43 -24.41 -21.91
C PHE A 627 -5.46 -25.22 -21.10
N PRO A 628 -6.67 -24.68 -20.83
CA PRO A 628 -7.71 -25.39 -20.09
C PRO A 628 -8.11 -26.70 -20.77
N GLY A 629 -8.48 -27.72 -19.98
CA GLY A 629 -8.75 -29.06 -20.49
C GLY A 629 -9.97 -29.18 -21.41
N ASP A 630 -10.91 -28.26 -21.32
CA ASP A 630 -12.14 -28.19 -22.12
C ASP A 630 -12.02 -27.24 -23.34
N GLU A 631 -10.90 -26.54 -23.48
CA GLU A 631 -10.67 -25.60 -24.58
C GLU A 631 -9.87 -26.22 -25.75
N PRO A 632 -10.06 -25.72 -26.99
CA PRO A 632 -9.16 -26.03 -28.09
C PRO A 632 -7.79 -25.39 -27.87
N GLN A 633 -6.74 -25.99 -28.45
CA GLN A 633 -5.38 -25.44 -28.35
C GLN A 633 -5.32 -23.99 -28.90
N PRO A 634 -4.86 -23.02 -28.09
CA PRO A 634 -4.73 -21.64 -28.52
C PRO A 634 -3.47 -21.42 -29.38
N GLY A 635 -3.40 -20.27 -30.05
CA GLY A 635 -2.24 -19.82 -30.83
C GLY A 635 -1.09 -19.24 -30.01
N THR A 636 -1.10 -19.43 -28.69
CA THR A 636 -0.13 -18.89 -27.73
C THR A 636 0.94 -19.92 -27.38
N ALA A 637 2.01 -19.48 -26.73
CA ALA A 637 3.03 -20.37 -26.17
C ALA A 637 3.39 -19.93 -24.75
N ASN A 638 3.70 -20.87 -23.86
CA ASN A 638 4.17 -20.57 -22.51
C ASN A 638 5.69 -20.72 -22.44
N ILE A 639 6.24 -21.82 -22.98
CA ILE A 639 7.67 -22.12 -22.88
C ILE A 639 8.27 -22.15 -24.27
N ASN A 640 9.28 -21.33 -24.53
CA ASN A 640 10.07 -21.39 -25.75
C ASN A 640 11.38 -22.17 -25.52
N VAL A 641 11.64 -23.14 -26.39
CA VAL A 641 12.86 -23.95 -26.36
C VAL A 641 13.66 -23.67 -27.64
N SER A 642 14.90 -23.22 -27.49
CA SER A 642 15.71 -22.75 -28.62
C SER A 642 16.68 -23.79 -29.17
N THR A 643 17.09 -24.79 -28.38
CA THR A 643 18.08 -25.80 -28.77
C THR A 643 17.69 -27.21 -28.32
N ARG A 644 18.33 -28.23 -28.90
CA ARG A 644 18.13 -29.63 -28.49
C ARG A 644 18.65 -29.85 -27.08
N THR A 645 18.03 -30.76 -26.34
CA THR A 645 18.47 -31.20 -25.00
C THR A 645 18.43 -30.14 -23.90
N LEU A 646 17.92 -28.94 -24.21
CA LEU A 646 17.79 -27.84 -23.27
C LEU A 646 16.68 -28.10 -22.25
N THR A 647 16.90 -27.62 -21.02
CA THR A 647 15.88 -27.52 -19.98
C THR A 647 15.41 -26.08 -19.90
N ARG A 648 14.09 -25.85 -19.97
CA ARG A 648 13.48 -24.51 -19.88
C ARG A 648 12.25 -24.55 -18.97
N PRO A 649 12.30 -23.87 -17.81
CA PRO A 649 11.12 -23.61 -17.01
C PRO A 649 10.37 -22.37 -17.52
N ASN A 650 9.09 -22.29 -17.22
CA ASN A 650 8.38 -21.04 -17.10
C ASN A 650 7.23 -21.21 -16.11
N THR A 651 6.95 -20.19 -15.30
CA THR A 651 5.74 -20.15 -14.50
C THR A 651 4.52 -19.94 -15.41
N VAL A 652 3.47 -20.71 -15.14
CA VAL A 652 2.22 -20.77 -15.88
C VAL A 652 1.09 -20.57 -14.90
N ILE A 653 0.34 -19.48 -15.09
CA ILE A 653 -0.93 -19.23 -14.42
C ILE A 653 -2.01 -19.58 -15.44
N MET A 654 -2.81 -20.60 -15.15
CA MET A 654 -3.70 -21.19 -16.16
C MET A 654 -5.09 -21.43 -15.58
N PRO A 655 -6.16 -20.99 -16.27
CA PRO A 655 -7.52 -21.40 -15.92
C PRO A 655 -7.66 -22.92 -15.94
N VAL A 656 -8.49 -23.45 -15.04
CA VAL A 656 -8.81 -24.88 -14.99
C VAL A 656 -10.15 -25.13 -15.69
N SER A 657 -10.29 -26.30 -16.33
CA SER A 657 -11.60 -26.71 -16.86
C SER A 657 -12.60 -26.98 -15.74
N ASP A 658 -13.89 -27.11 -16.07
CA ASP A 658 -14.92 -27.56 -15.13
C ASP A 658 -14.61 -28.94 -14.51
N ALA A 659 -13.79 -29.75 -15.19
CA ALA A 659 -13.32 -31.05 -14.70
C ALA A 659 -12.04 -30.95 -13.85
N GLY A 660 -11.48 -29.75 -13.68
CA GLY A 660 -10.24 -29.52 -12.95
C GLY A 660 -8.98 -29.95 -13.69
N THR A 661 -9.02 -29.98 -15.03
CA THR A 661 -7.92 -30.43 -15.88
C THR A 661 -7.30 -29.30 -16.71
N ILE A 662 -6.02 -29.49 -17.07
CA ILE A 662 -5.31 -28.68 -18.07
C ILE A 662 -4.68 -29.59 -19.13
N LYS A 663 -4.38 -29.02 -20.30
CA LYS A 663 -3.69 -29.67 -21.40
C LYS A 663 -2.34 -29.02 -21.70
N LEU A 664 -1.38 -29.85 -22.10
CA LEU A 664 -0.03 -29.43 -22.49
C LEU A 664 0.32 -30.00 -23.86
N PHE A 665 0.45 -29.12 -24.84
CA PHE A 665 0.89 -29.43 -26.20
C PHE A 665 2.39 -29.22 -26.35
N THR A 666 3.07 -30.08 -27.13
CA THR A 666 4.49 -29.86 -27.46
C THR A 666 4.74 -29.79 -28.97
N SER A 667 5.40 -28.74 -29.44
CA SER A 667 5.64 -28.56 -30.88
C SER A 667 6.83 -29.39 -31.41
N SER A 668 7.81 -29.71 -30.55
CA SER A 668 9.03 -30.45 -30.91
C SER A 668 9.22 -31.75 -30.10
N GLY A 669 8.37 -31.99 -29.11
CA GLY A 669 8.47 -33.11 -28.18
C GLY A 669 9.52 -32.92 -27.10
N ALA A 670 9.11 -33.14 -25.84
CA ALA A 670 9.93 -32.97 -24.65
C ALA A 670 9.40 -33.84 -23.50
N PHE A 671 10.23 -34.07 -22.47
CA PHE A 671 9.69 -34.43 -21.17
C PHE A 671 9.11 -33.16 -20.54
N LEU A 672 7.95 -33.28 -19.92
CA LEU A 672 7.31 -32.25 -19.14
C LEU A 672 7.33 -32.62 -17.65
N VAL A 673 7.62 -31.61 -16.83
CA VAL A 673 7.58 -31.64 -15.36
C VAL A 673 6.78 -30.42 -14.92
N ALA A 674 5.94 -30.54 -13.91
CA ALA A 674 5.31 -29.37 -13.29
C ALA A 674 5.31 -29.46 -11.77
N ASP A 675 5.64 -28.35 -11.14
CA ASP A 675 5.55 -28.14 -9.71
C ASP A 675 4.45 -27.09 -9.43
N VAL A 676 3.61 -27.31 -8.42
CA VAL A 676 2.52 -26.39 -8.03
C VAL A 676 2.96 -25.48 -6.90
N PHE A 677 2.51 -24.22 -6.92
CA PHE A 677 2.81 -23.21 -5.89
C PHE A 677 1.54 -22.61 -5.26
N GLY A 678 0.40 -22.70 -5.95
CA GLY A 678 -0.87 -22.20 -5.44
C GLY A 678 -1.97 -22.26 -6.48
N TYR A 679 -3.11 -21.67 -6.15
CA TYR A 679 -4.26 -21.52 -7.03
C TYR A 679 -4.97 -20.18 -6.79
N PHE A 680 -5.82 -19.78 -7.73
CA PHE A 680 -6.76 -18.68 -7.57
C PHE A 680 -8.17 -19.23 -7.36
N THR A 681 -8.93 -18.60 -6.47
CA THR A 681 -10.30 -19.01 -6.14
C THR A 681 -11.31 -18.62 -7.22
N ASP A 682 -12.45 -19.32 -7.26
CA ASP A 682 -13.67 -18.89 -7.96
C ASP A 682 -14.76 -18.43 -6.96
N ASP A 683 -15.93 -18.02 -7.46
CA ASP A 683 -17.04 -17.51 -6.63
C ASP A 683 -17.66 -18.56 -5.68
N THR A 684 -17.34 -19.84 -5.84
CA THR A 684 -17.82 -20.94 -4.98
C THR A 684 -16.88 -21.25 -3.82
N ALA A 685 -15.71 -20.61 -3.77
CA ALA A 685 -14.75 -20.76 -2.69
C ALA A 685 -15.35 -20.30 -1.34
N VAL A 686 -14.87 -20.92 -0.26
CA VAL A 686 -15.15 -20.43 1.10
C VAL A 686 -14.56 -19.03 1.23
N ASP A 687 -15.31 -18.13 1.86
CA ASP A 687 -14.87 -16.77 2.08
C ASP A 687 -13.53 -16.74 2.82
N THR A 688 -12.59 -15.99 2.26
CA THR A 688 -11.23 -15.87 2.74
C THR A 688 -10.80 -14.42 2.56
N ASP A 689 -10.28 -13.83 3.63
CA ASP A 689 -9.84 -12.43 3.63
C ASP A 689 -8.50 -12.23 2.91
N ASP A 690 -7.81 -13.33 2.60
CA ASP A 690 -6.45 -13.39 2.08
C ASP A 690 -6.42 -13.54 0.55
N GLY A 691 -5.31 -13.17 -0.08
CA GLY A 691 -4.96 -13.51 -1.46
C GLY A 691 -5.25 -12.43 -2.50
N LEU A 692 -5.51 -11.17 -2.13
CA LEU A 692 -5.66 -10.09 -3.12
C LEU A 692 -4.30 -9.54 -3.55
N PHE A 693 -4.13 -9.29 -4.85
CA PHE A 693 -2.86 -8.82 -5.39
C PHE A 693 -2.72 -7.31 -5.28
N VAL A 694 -1.68 -6.85 -4.63
CA VAL A 694 -1.25 -5.44 -4.65
C VAL A 694 -0.08 -5.29 -5.63
N PRO A 695 -0.29 -4.66 -6.79
CA PRO A 695 0.74 -4.43 -7.78
C PRO A 695 1.72 -3.35 -7.31
N LEU A 696 3.02 -3.62 -7.46
CA LEU A 696 4.08 -2.64 -7.20
C LEU A 696 4.78 -2.26 -8.50
N PHE A 697 5.35 -1.06 -8.52
CA PHE A 697 6.31 -0.71 -9.56
C PHE A 697 7.53 -1.66 -9.48
N PRO A 698 8.02 -2.24 -10.59
CA PRO A 698 9.08 -3.24 -10.54
C PRO A 698 10.33 -2.74 -9.79
N THR A 699 10.62 -3.34 -8.64
CA THR A 699 11.68 -2.87 -7.73
C THR A 699 12.56 -4.03 -7.24
N ARG A 700 13.85 -3.77 -7.07
CA ARG A 700 14.84 -4.76 -6.65
C ARG A 700 14.85 -4.94 -5.14
N LEU A 701 14.56 -6.15 -4.65
CA LEU A 701 14.67 -6.52 -3.23
C LEU A 701 15.98 -7.24 -2.92
N LEU A 702 16.51 -8.00 -3.88
CA LEU A 702 17.76 -8.71 -3.71
C LEU A 702 18.64 -8.58 -4.95
N ASP A 703 19.92 -8.28 -4.71
CA ASP A 703 20.99 -8.46 -5.68
C ASP A 703 22.24 -8.98 -4.99
N SER A 704 22.39 -10.30 -5.03
CA SER A 704 23.53 -10.97 -4.41
C SER A 704 24.87 -10.48 -4.99
N ARG A 705 24.91 -9.93 -6.21
CA ARG A 705 26.15 -9.46 -6.85
C ARG A 705 26.75 -8.26 -6.11
N GLU A 706 25.92 -7.47 -5.46
CA GLU A 706 26.30 -6.27 -4.72
C GLU A 706 26.53 -6.57 -3.24
N THR A 707 25.89 -7.61 -2.70
CA THR A 707 25.98 -7.96 -1.28
C THR A 707 27.07 -8.99 -0.98
N ILE A 708 26.95 -10.22 -1.50
CA ILE A 708 27.79 -11.37 -1.10
C ILE A 708 28.51 -12.08 -2.27
N GLY A 709 28.19 -11.74 -3.52
CA GLY A 709 28.65 -12.44 -4.71
C GLY A 709 27.76 -13.62 -5.10
N ALA A 710 28.36 -14.70 -5.59
CA ALA A 710 27.61 -15.92 -5.91
C ALA A 710 27.27 -16.67 -4.62
N VAL A 711 26.01 -17.05 -4.46
CA VAL A 711 25.59 -18.03 -3.45
C VAL A 711 26.28 -19.36 -3.80
N PRO A 712 26.98 -20.02 -2.86
CA PRO A 712 27.63 -21.30 -3.11
C PRO A 712 26.65 -22.44 -3.41
N ALA A 713 27.17 -23.51 -4.02
CA ALA A 713 26.43 -24.77 -4.16
C ALA A 713 26.03 -25.35 -2.81
N ASP A 714 24.82 -25.91 -2.75
CA ASP A 714 24.18 -26.44 -1.54
C ASP A 714 24.09 -25.42 -0.38
N ASP A 715 23.90 -24.13 -0.70
CA ASP A 715 23.85 -23.03 0.26
C ASP A 715 22.64 -22.10 0.02
N THR A 716 22.38 -21.23 0.99
CA THR A 716 21.20 -20.34 1.00
C THR A 716 21.55 -18.86 1.14
N ILE A 717 20.62 -18.01 0.74
CA ILE A 717 20.60 -16.58 1.07
C ILE A 717 19.23 -16.18 1.59
N ASP A 718 19.21 -15.44 2.70
CA ASP A 718 17.99 -14.97 3.37
C ASP A 718 17.86 -13.46 3.23
N PHE A 719 16.68 -12.96 2.87
CA PHE A 719 16.41 -11.53 2.75
C PHE A 719 15.02 -11.17 3.28
N ALA A 720 14.87 -9.91 3.70
CA ALA A 720 13.58 -9.38 4.13
C ALA A 720 12.69 -9.10 2.93
N VAL A 721 11.40 -9.41 3.07
CA VAL A 721 10.38 -9.11 2.06
C VAL A 721 9.36 -8.13 2.64
N THR A 722 8.78 -8.44 3.80
CA THR A 722 7.92 -7.49 4.51
C THR A 722 8.74 -6.42 5.22
N GLY A 723 8.16 -5.23 5.39
CA GLY A 723 8.84 -4.05 5.90
C GLY A 723 9.78 -3.38 4.88
N GLU A 724 9.89 -3.93 3.67
CA GLU A 724 10.73 -3.42 2.59
C GLU A 724 9.85 -2.94 1.42
N ILE A 725 10.16 -1.76 0.88
CA ILE A 725 9.59 -1.26 -0.40
C ILE A 725 8.05 -1.28 -0.41
N GLY A 726 7.42 -0.92 0.72
CA GLY A 726 5.95 -0.87 0.86
C GLY A 726 5.24 -2.21 1.02
N ILE A 727 5.96 -3.34 1.14
CA ILE A 727 5.34 -4.63 1.41
C ILE A 727 5.04 -4.74 2.91
N PRO A 728 3.77 -4.81 3.34
CA PRO A 728 3.40 -4.83 4.75
C PRO A 728 3.64 -6.20 5.40
N ASP A 729 3.71 -6.22 6.72
CA ASP A 729 3.78 -7.48 7.50
C ASP A 729 2.51 -8.33 7.38
N THR A 730 1.44 -7.82 6.79
CA THR A 730 0.25 -8.62 6.47
C THR A 730 0.35 -9.37 5.14
N ALA A 731 1.41 -9.16 4.36
CA ALA A 731 1.58 -9.88 3.10
C ALA A 731 1.75 -11.39 3.32
N ASN A 732 0.97 -12.18 2.60
CA ASN A 732 0.96 -13.65 2.63
C ASN A 732 1.56 -14.29 1.36
N GLY A 733 1.95 -13.49 0.38
CA GLY A 733 2.68 -13.92 -0.80
C GLY A 733 3.41 -12.77 -1.48
N ALA A 734 4.45 -13.09 -2.26
CA ALA A 734 5.19 -12.09 -3.05
C ALA A 734 5.46 -12.59 -4.46
N VAL A 735 5.41 -11.66 -5.41
CA VAL A 735 5.66 -11.92 -6.83
C VAL A 735 7.05 -11.43 -7.20
N PHE A 736 7.93 -12.37 -7.50
CA PHE A 736 9.30 -12.08 -7.91
C PHE A 736 9.51 -12.43 -9.38
N ASN A 737 10.26 -11.62 -10.08
CA ASN A 737 11.05 -12.07 -11.20
C ASN A 737 12.44 -12.47 -10.67
N LEU A 738 12.63 -13.78 -10.44
CA LEU A 738 13.89 -14.33 -9.96
C LEU A 738 14.83 -14.54 -11.14
N ALA A 739 16.06 -14.04 -11.04
CA ALA A 739 17.10 -14.26 -12.03
C ALA A 739 18.34 -14.89 -11.41
N ALA A 740 18.90 -15.87 -12.12
CA ALA A 740 20.20 -16.44 -11.84
C ALA A 740 21.19 -16.00 -12.92
N ALA A 741 22.34 -15.47 -12.51
CA ALA A 741 23.45 -15.10 -13.36
C ALA A 741 24.71 -15.85 -12.97
N LYS A 742 25.52 -16.24 -13.97
CA LYS A 742 26.77 -17.01 -13.77
C LYS A 742 26.61 -18.26 -12.90
N GLY A 743 25.43 -18.88 -12.91
CA GLY A 743 25.14 -20.06 -12.08
C GLY A 743 25.46 -21.34 -12.82
N GLU A 744 26.00 -22.35 -12.12
CA GLU A 744 26.21 -23.68 -12.69
C GLU A 744 24.87 -24.39 -13.00
N ARG A 745 24.91 -25.45 -13.80
CA ARG A 745 23.71 -26.23 -14.10
C ARG A 745 23.10 -26.74 -12.80
N GLY A 746 21.85 -26.37 -12.53
CA GLY A 746 21.13 -26.79 -11.33
C GLY A 746 19.79 -26.07 -11.19
N TYR A 747 19.36 -25.80 -9.97
CA TYR A 747 18.12 -25.06 -9.69
C TYR A 747 18.23 -24.16 -8.46
N VAL A 748 17.27 -23.24 -8.37
CA VAL A 748 17.04 -22.35 -7.22
C VAL A 748 15.66 -22.63 -6.67
N THR A 749 15.56 -22.73 -5.35
CA THR A 749 14.29 -22.96 -4.62
C THR A 749 14.08 -21.80 -3.66
N GLY A 750 12.96 -21.09 -3.81
CA GLY A 750 12.51 -20.06 -2.87
C GLY A 750 11.44 -20.56 -1.92
N TYR A 751 11.54 -20.24 -0.64
CA TYR A 751 10.59 -20.61 0.41
C TYR A 751 10.67 -19.66 1.61
N PRO A 752 9.60 -19.51 2.42
CA PRO A 752 9.64 -18.69 3.61
C PRO A 752 10.74 -19.16 4.59
N SER A 753 11.48 -18.23 5.18
CA SER A 753 12.67 -18.56 5.98
C SER A 753 12.39 -19.37 7.24
N ASP A 754 11.14 -19.40 7.71
CA ASP A 754 10.71 -20.21 8.86
C ASP A 754 10.16 -21.61 8.47
N GLN A 755 10.19 -21.95 7.17
CA GLN A 755 9.75 -23.25 6.65
C GLN A 755 10.92 -24.13 6.21
N SER A 756 10.67 -25.43 6.12
CA SER A 756 11.62 -26.36 5.51
C SER A 756 11.67 -26.19 3.99
N GLN A 757 12.88 -26.29 3.41
CA GLN A 757 13.08 -26.29 1.97
C GLN A 757 12.18 -27.33 1.26
N PRO A 758 11.36 -26.92 0.27
CA PRO A 758 10.56 -27.85 -0.54
C PRO A 758 11.40 -28.54 -1.62
N ASP A 759 10.94 -29.71 -2.10
CA ASP A 759 11.54 -30.46 -3.22
C ASP A 759 10.99 -29.99 -4.58
N THR A 760 11.07 -28.67 -4.82
CA THR A 760 10.63 -28.03 -6.07
C THR A 760 11.63 -26.97 -6.51
N ALA A 761 11.61 -26.63 -7.80
CA ALA A 761 12.44 -25.56 -8.34
C ALA A 761 11.58 -24.32 -8.63
N SER A 762 11.98 -23.17 -8.11
CA SER A 762 11.42 -21.86 -8.50
C SER A 762 12.07 -21.35 -9.79
N LEU A 763 13.32 -21.73 -10.04
CA LEU A 763 14.08 -21.40 -11.25
C LEU A 763 15.02 -22.56 -11.59
N ASN A 764 15.06 -23.00 -12.85
CA ASN A 764 16.00 -24.02 -13.31
C ASN A 764 17.13 -23.36 -14.12
N VAL A 765 18.38 -23.58 -13.72
CA VAL A 765 19.58 -23.06 -14.39
C VAL A 765 20.11 -24.12 -15.37
N PRO A 766 19.99 -23.88 -16.69
CA PRO A 766 20.23 -24.91 -17.71
C PRO A 766 21.72 -25.24 -17.91
N ASP A 767 22.60 -24.25 -17.75
CA ASP A 767 24.05 -24.37 -17.93
C ASP A 767 24.83 -23.23 -17.23
N PRO A 768 26.14 -23.43 -16.97
CA PRO A 768 27.03 -22.50 -16.25
C PRO A 768 27.17 -21.08 -16.79
N THR A 769 26.71 -20.84 -18.01
CA THR A 769 26.91 -19.59 -18.74
C THR A 769 25.62 -18.80 -18.93
N THR A 770 24.48 -19.43 -18.65
CA THR A 770 23.17 -18.84 -18.94
C THR A 770 22.67 -17.96 -17.80
N ASN A 771 22.37 -16.71 -18.13
CA ASN A 771 21.50 -15.86 -17.34
C ASN A 771 20.07 -16.23 -17.68
N ILE A 772 19.30 -16.61 -16.68
CA ILE A 772 17.91 -17.00 -16.85
C ILE A 772 17.06 -16.34 -15.78
N SER A 773 15.86 -15.95 -16.17
CA SER A 773 14.83 -15.42 -15.29
C SER A 773 13.60 -16.32 -15.33
N ASN A 774 12.87 -16.35 -14.22
CA ASN A 774 11.54 -16.95 -14.14
C ASN A 774 10.69 -16.13 -13.17
N LEU A 775 9.42 -15.92 -13.50
CA LEU A 775 8.44 -15.45 -12.51
C LEU A 775 8.31 -16.50 -11.40
N ALA A 776 8.23 -16.06 -10.16
CA ALA A 776 7.97 -16.90 -9.00
C ALA A 776 6.96 -16.20 -8.10
N ILE A 777 5.83 -16.87 -7.86
CA ILE A 777 4.87 -16.47 -6.84
C ILE A 777 5.13 -17.37 -5.64
N LEU A 778 5.67 -16.78 -4.58
CA LEU A 778 6.12 -17.53 -3.41
C LEU A 778 5.30 -17.11 -2.19
N PRO A 779 4.85 -18.07 -1.36
CA PRO A 779 4.13 -17.75 -0.13
C PRO A 779 5.05 -17.02 0.85
N LEU A 780 4.46 -16.21 1.72
CA LEU A 780 5.08 -15.58 2.88
C LEU A 780 4.37 -16.05 4.15
N THR A 781 5.12 -16.15 5.24
CA THR A 781 4.61 -16.60 6.54
C THR A 781 4.97 -15.59 7.61
N GLN A 782 4.00 -15.34 8.48
CA GLN A 782 4.22 -14.59 9.71
C GLN A 782 4.65 -15.54 10.84
N PRO A 783 5.55 -15.11 11.75
CA PRO A 783 6.03 -13.73 11.95
C PRO A 783 7.32 -13.38 11.17
N SER A 784 7.79 -14.24 10.26
CA SER A 784 9.12 -14.07 9.69
C SER A 784 9.18 -12.94 8.66
N GLY A 785 8.19 -12.84 7.75
CA GLY A 785 8.20 -11.86 6.66
C GLY A 785 9.42 -11.95 5.72
N ARG A 786 10.16 -13.07 5.79
CA ARG A 786 11.46 -13.28 5.14
C ARG A 786 11.42 -14.45 4.16
N MET A 787 12.27 -14.36 3.15
CA MET A 787 12.41 -15.35 2.10
C MET A 787 13.84 -15.91 2.07
N THR A 788 13.92 -17.24 1.92
CA THR A 788 15.17 -17.96 1.71
C THR A 788 15.25 -18.46 0.27
N LEU A 789 16.37 -18.22 -0.41
CA LEU A 789 16.69 -18.83 -1.70
C LEU A 789 17.83 -19.83 -1.53
N TYR A 790 17.55 -21.10 -1.80
CA TYR A 790 18.54 -22.17 -1.89
C TYR A 790 19.07 -22.30 -3.31
N THR A 791 20.37 -22.58 -3.47
CA THR A 791 20.96 -22.94 -4.78
C THR A 791 21.60 -24.32 -4.75
N GLU A 792 21.25 -25.20 -5.70
CA GLU A 792 21.88 -26.52 -5.82
C GLU A 792 23.35 -26.40 -6.25
N SER A 793 23.61 -25.65 -7.32
CA SER A 793 24.94 -25.62 -7.96
C SER A 793 25.64 -24.26 -7.86
N GLY A 794 25.08 -23.34 -7.08
CA GLY A 794 25.61 -21.99 -6.91
C GLY A 794 25.25 -21.03 -8.05
N ALA A 795 24.88 -19.79 -7.70
CA ALA A 795 24.51 -18.75 -8.65
C ALA A 795 24.57 -17.35 -8.04
N GLN A 796 24.70 -16.32 -8.88
CA GLN A 796 24.34 -14.96 -8.48
C GLN A 796 22.84 -14.78 -8.67
N LEU A 797 22.13 -14.49 -7.58
CA LEU A 797 20.68 -14.29 -7.55
C LEU A 797 20.30 -12.82 -7.55
N ILE A 798 19.24 -12.50 -8.30
CA ILE A 798 18.54 -11.22 -8.29
C ILE A 798 17.06 -11.53 -8.08
N ALA A 799 16.40 -10.76 -7.21
CA ALA A 799 14.95 -10.79 -7.05
C ALA A 799 14.40 -9.38 -7.21
N ASP A 800 13.70 -9.16 -8.33
CA ASP A 800 12.93 -7.94 -8.57
C ASP A 800 11.44 -8.26 -8.29
N THR A 801 10.76 -7.51 -7.42
CA THR A 801 9.33 -7.67 -7.13
C THR A 801 8.45 -6.82 -8.04
N SER A 802 7.28 -7.33 -8.41
CA SER A 802 6.24 -6.58 -9.14
C SER A 802 4.92 -6.49 -8.36
N GLY A 803 4.91 -6.93 -7.10
CA GLY A 803 3.73 -6.89 -6.24
C GLY A 803 3.73 -7.99 -5.18
N TYR A 804 2.71 -7.98 -4.33
CA TYR A 804 2.51 -8.92 -3.24
C TYR A 804 1.04 -9.29 -3.08
N PHE A 805 0.76 -10.32 -2.29
CA PHE A 805 -0.60 -10.74 -1.93
C PHE A 805 -0.85 -10.44 -0.45
N ILE A 806 -2.05 -9.94 -0.14
CA ILE A 806 -2.57 -9.69 1.22
C ILE A 806 -3.81 -10.49 1.47
#